data_AF-A0A6N2EN83-F1
#
_entry.id   AF-A0A6N2EN83-F1
#
_cell.length_a   1.000
_cell.length_b   1.000
_cell.length_c   1.000
_cell.angle_alpha   90.00
_cell.angle_beta   90.00
_cell.angle_gamma   90.00
#
_symmetry.space_group_name_H-M   'P 1'
#
loop_
_entity.id
_entity.type
_entity.pdbx_description
1 polymer ?
#
loop_
_entity_poly.entity_id
_entity_poly.type
_entity_poly.pdbx_seq_one_letter_code
_entity_poly.pdbx_strand_id
1 'polypeptide(L)'
;MTRRRLGRHSLGVFGNGRFGLSESCEMKQSIVRGLMVAAVAAGAPFAAAQPDPQTIEKEGGPKPLSEVELRRAEVEAWYTTRRFQGPSPEVIYGNDDRRDIYEISDPFLLGLAQAAAVVVSTNELTFNGNGTVTLNTRRWTERFGTPICPDEPFVGQMQIGFCSAFLVGSDLIVTAGHCVSANDIGSVAFVFGFDQLGPTTDPDVVVPESHVYVMSDLIDRALGGGLDHSLVRVDRDVAGFNPVPLSRTGGPSIGTPLVMIGHPVVLPKKVDDGGQVLDVPNPGFFTANLDAYGGNSGSMVVNALTGEVEGILVRGAPDFVTVGGCVRSNVLPNTGVNGEEVSKVGAFASLVPPLGITVSNFGLVEHIGPTGGPFSNPSITYTIENASQNPSDYSVNLIGAGPLLLDGSTSGLSGTLGPNESFTVEVSVSPDAGVLASGFYNATLSVDDLTSSRNHSRNHVLEIGQARIGVSPATDLFGSGPVGGPINASGSYTVTSERPTPVTVRVSADQPWIDIDGQSSIEFDLTFDGDSRTFFVDTNSLVNSLPAGLQNATVTVQNLTNNAGDTFREVTLDVGRFVIPATDTPVGIFDNQTSFSHVDVNEIFCVGDVEVEVVIFHTWIGDLHVDLISPAGTVVRLHDRTGGSADDIIQTYSDSVNPPDGPGVLADFIGEAAQGRWTLRVRDNAAGDQGEIAHWALRVAASADPCPPSAGDMQVATDGSPVSITLDGRSGDPGVVYAIDSMPSNGTLALPSGSPINAPGAISGREVVYTPTPGYAGPDSFGFSLSDNGGNASATVSLLVGTPQVVFEELLDTDPMWQTAGEWQFGAPTGATSNPFAAHTGSFIYGYNLFGNYSNNMPATPLTAGPIDLTGVIGAELEFASWLAIESSRWDAASLEVSGDGFTWTTIWEYDGPTVQPSQWSVVAYDISDIADDKDSVYIRWNMGPTDSSVVYGGWSIDDIRIRGILTGVGPTCPPDLNGDGVVDADDFFLFLSLFASGDPRADFNNDGVIDADDFFAFLSAFAAGC
;
A
#
# COMPACT_ATOMS: atom_id res chain seq x y z
N MET A 1 43.89 50.94 -23.38
CA MET A 1 43.99 52.39 -23.56
C MET A 1 42.59 52.95 -23.78
N THR A 2 42.29 54.09 -23.14
CA THR A 2 41.17 55.05 -23.40
C THR A 2 39.73 54.51 -23.25
N ARG A 3 39.12 54.55 -22.05
CA ARG A 3 38.34 55.66 -21.40
C ARG A 3 37.06 56.05 -22.17
N ARG A 4 35.88 55.69 -21.66
CA ARG A 4 35.05 56.36 -20.61
C ARG A 4 34.32 57.62 -21.10
N ARG A 5 33.00 57.65 -20.87
CA ARG A 5 32.25 58.65 -20.07
C ARG A 5 30.77 58.21 -19.98
N LEU A 6 29.95 58.51 -18.97
CA LEU A 6 30.04 58.87 -17.54
C LEU A 6 28.70 59.57 -17.21
N GLY A 7 28.15 59.29 -16.03
CA GLY A 7 27.20 60.18 -15.32
C GLY A 7 26.36 59.39 -14.30
N ARG A 8 26.87 59.07 -13.10
CA ARG A 8 26.97 59.88 -11.83
C ARG A 8 25.65 59.90 -11.03
N HIS A 9 25.61 59.22 -9.86
CA HIS A 9 25.74 59.75 -8.47
C HIS A 9 24.45 60.42 -7.94
N SER A 10 23.98 60.33 -6.69
CA SER A 10 24.47 59.79 -5.40
C SER A 10 23.40 60.04 -4.29
N LEU A 11 23.33 59.15 -3.29
CA LEU A 11 23.08 59.33 -1.83
C LEU A 11 22.10 60.38 -1.25
N GLY A 12 21.29 59.92 -0.26
CA GLY A 12 20.82 60.72 0.90
C GLY A 12 19.41 60.36 1.42
N VAL A 13 19.23 59.47 2.40
CA VAL A 13 19.03 59.71 3.86
C VAL A 13 17.55 59.83 4.34
N PHE A 14 17.14 58.80 5.12
CA PHE A 14 16.19 58.68 6.24
C PHE A 14 14.81 59.40 6.31
N GLY A 15 13.75 58.60 6.56
CA GLY A 15 12.82 58.84 7.68
C GLY A 15 11.31 58.70 7.44
N ASN A 16 10.71 57.69 8.10
CA ASN A 16 9.30 57.56 8.55
C ASN A 16 8.21 56.99 7.61
N GLY A 17 7.92 55.69 7.80
CA GLY A 17 6.65 55.21 8.40
C GLY A 17 5.36 55.09 7.56
N ARG A 18 4.94 53.82 7.40
CA ARG A 18 3.57 53.23 7.36
C ARG A 18 2.89 52.83 6.01
N PHE A 19 2.54 51.54 5.98
CA PHE A 19 1.48 50.76 5.26
C PHE A 19 1.67 50.28 3.79
N GLY A 20 1.87 48.95 3.64
CA GLY A 20 0.88 48.02 3.03
C GLY A 20 1.05 47.51 1.58
N LEU A 21 1.26 46.16 1.45
CA LEU A 21 0.77 45.19 0.42
C LEU A 21 1.06 45.47 -1.08
N SER A 22 1.22 44.54 -2.04
CA SER A 22 1.25 43.07 -2.18
C SER A 22 1.56 42.81 -3.67
N GLU A 23 2.52 41.94 -4.02
CA GLU A 23 2.68 41.43 -5.39
C GLU A 23 2.23 39.96 -5.43
N SER A 24 0.98 39.75 -5.86
CA SER A 24 0.45 38.46 -6.29
C SER A 24 -0.73 38.68 -7.24
N CYS A 25 -0.48 38.76 -8.55
CA CYS A 25 -1.51 38.55 -9.57
C CYS A 25 -0.86 38.42 -10.96
N GLU A 26 -0.74 37.19 -11.47
CA GLU A 26 -1.04 36.81 -12.87
C GLU A 26 -0.70 35.32 -13.11
N MET A 27 -1.46 34.45 -12.41
CA MET A 27 -1.69 33.08 -12.86
C MET A 27 -3.14 32.71 -12.51
N LYS A 28 -4.09 33.47 -13.07
CA LYS A 28 -5.53 33.18 -13.06
C LYS A 28 -6.09 33.53 -14.43
N GLN A 29 -5.92 32.62 -15.40
CA GLN A 29 -6.74 32.51 -16.62
C GLN A 29 -6.36 31.23 -17.39
N SER A 30 -6.85 30.07 -16.92
CA SER A 30 -6.93 28.83 -17.73
C SER A 30 -7.83 27.76 -17.09
N ILE A 31 -8.06 27.78 -15.77
CA ILE A 31 -8.91 26.79 -15.09
C ILE A 31 -10.33 27.34 -14.87
N VAL A 32 -11.02 27.69 -15.97
CA VAL A 32 -12.51 27.88 -15.97
C VAL A 32 -13.10 27.38 -17.32
N ARG A 33 -12.52 26.33 -17.93
CA ARG A 33 -13.10 25.68 -19.13
C ARG A 33 -13.19 24.15 -19.05
N GLY A 34 -13.21 23.58 -17.84
CA GLY A 34 -13.22 22.13 -17.61
C GLY A 34 -14.45 21.58 -16.86
N LEU A 35 -15.53 22.35 -16.70
CA LEU A 35 -16.76 21.87 -16.05
C LEU A 35 -17.99 22.45 -16.75
N MET A 36 -18.25 21.96 -17.97
CA MET A 36 -19.59 21.91 -18.58
C MET A 36 -19.55 20.95 -19.78
N VAL A 37 -19.49 19.63 -19.54
CA VAL A 37 -19.98 18.62 -20.50
C VAL A 37 -20.51 17.42 -19.71
N ALA A 38 -21.75 17.49 -19.25
CA ALA A 38 -22.63 16.32 -19.03
C ALA A 38 -24.08 16.78 -18.82
N ALA A 39 -24.67 17.46 -19.81
CA ALA A 39 -26.12 17.45 -20.02
C ALA A 39 -26.45 18.11 -21.37
N VAL A 40 -27.37 17.46 -22.10
CA VAL A 40 -28.25 17.95 -23.17
C VAL A 40 -28.13 17.09 -24.44
N ALA A 41 -28.85 15.97 -24.40
CA ALA A 41 -29.69 15.61 -25.54
C ALA A 41 -30.97 16.47 -25.47
N ALA A 42 -31.47 16.88 -26.64
CA ALA A 42 -32.70 17.64 -26.91
C ALA A 42 -32.60 19.19 -26.96
N GLY A 43 -32.11 19.70 -28.11
CA GLY A 43 -32.93 20.47 -29.08
C GLY A 43 -33.56 21.82 -28.69
N ALA A 44 -33.10 22.87 -29.40
CA ALA A 44 -33.62 24.25 -29.54
C ALA A 44 -32.82 25.37 -28.80
N PRO A 45 -32.56 26.53 -29.46
CA PRO A 45 -31.85 27.68 -28.87
C PRO A 45 -32.76 28.90 -28.60
N PHE A 46 -32.27 29.92 -27.89
CA PHE A 46 -32.55 31.35 -28.20
C PHE A 46 -31.55 32.34 -27.55
N ALA A 47 -31.08 33.26 -28.39
CA ALA A 47 -30.61 34.65 -28.24
C ALA A 47 -29.74 35.14 -27.05
N ALA A 48 -28.69 35.88 -27.46
CA ALA A 48 -27.73 36.65 -26.67
C ALA A 48 -28.30 37.93 -26.04
N ALA A 49 -27.84 38.22 -24.81
CA ALA A 49 -27.71 39.56 -24.22
C ALA A 49 -26.72 39.47 -23.04
N GLN A 50 -25.90 40.49 -22.77
CA GLN A 50 -24.83 40.42 -21.75
C GLN A 50 -24.79 41.64 -20.82
N PRO A 51 -24.63 41.45 -19.50
CA PRO A 51 -24.38 42.53 -18.55
C PRO A 51 -22.88 42.84 -18.33
N ASP A 52 -22.62 44.13 -18.45
CA ASP A 52 -21.55 44.99 -17.91
C ASP A 52 -20.93 44.56 -16.54
N PRO A 53 -19.59 44.67 -16.34
CA PRO A 53 -18.93 44.26 -15.09
C PRO A 53 -18.62 45.45 -14.17
N GLN A 54 -19.46 45.72 -13.15
CA GLN A 54 -19.04 46.39 -11.91
C GLN A 54 -19.91 45.92 -10.73
N THR A 55 -19.32 45.13 -9.82
CA THR A 55 -19.41 45.17 -8.33
C THR A 55 -19.18 43.77 -7.72
N ILE A 56 -17.96 43.43 -7.30
CA ILE A 56 -17.70 42.54 -6.14
C ILE A 56 -16.38 42.97 -5.50
N GLU A 57 -16.44 43.43 -4.25
CA GLU A 57 -15.31 43.43 -3.31
C GLU A 57 -15.82 42.91 -1.96
N LYS A 58 -15.02 42.02 -1.35
CA LYS A 58 -15.05 41.46 0.02
C LYS A 58 -15.86 40.19 0.30
N GLU A 59 -15.16 39.05 0.38
CA GLU A 59 -15.17 38.14 1.53
C GLU A 59 -13.83 37.36 1.60
N GLY A 60 -13.32 37.14 2.80
CA GLY A 60 -11.98 36.62 3.10
C GLY A 60 -11.86 35.10 2.94
N GLY A 61 -10.71 34.65 2.43
CA GLY A 61 -10.40 33.24 2.25
C GLY A 61 -10.10 32.48 3.55
N PRO A 62 -10.13 31.14 3.52
CA PRO A 62 -9.89 30.26 4.66
C PRO A 62 -8.47 30.37 5.24
N LYS A 63 -8.34 30.08 6.54
CA LYS A 63 -7.06 30.03 7.29
C LYS A 63 -6.16 28.87 6.82
N PRO A 64 -4.82 28.97 7.01
CA PRO A 64 -3.88 27.88 6.72
C PRO A 64 -4.08 26.70 7.68
N LEU A 65 -3.90 25.49 7.15
CA LEU A 65 -3.87 24.21 7.87
C LEU A 65 -2.69 24.15 8.87
N SER A 66 -2.84 23.35 9.93
CA SER A 66 -1.78 23.10 10.92
C SER A 66 -0.64 22.25 10.34
N GLU A 67 0.54 22.30 10.96
CA GLU A 67 1.76 21.59 10.51
C GLU A 67 1.58 20.05 10.51
N VAL A 68 0.68 19.53 11.35
CA VAL A 68 0.27 18.12 11.40
C VAL A 68 -0.66 17.77 10.23
N GLU A 69 -1.57 18.66 9.83
CA GLU A 69 -2.41 18.49 8.63
C GLU A 69 -1.61 18.66 7.34
N LEU A 70 -0.53 19.45 7.35
CA LEU A 70 0.43 19.55 6.25
C LEU A 70 1.29 18.28 6.13
N ARG A 71 1.68 17.64 7.25
CA ARG A 71 2.38 16.34 7.24
C ARG A 71 1.45 15.18 6.89
N ARG A 72 0.20 15.17 7.37
CA ARG A 72 -0.83 14.20 6.96
C ARG A 72 -1.17 14.35 5.48
N ALA A 73 -1.27 15.59 4.97
CA ALA A 73 -1.43 15.85 3.54
C ALA A 73 -0.15 15.56 2.74
N GLU A 74 1.06 15.68 3.30
CA GLU A 74 2.31 15.27 2.66
C GLU A 74 2.45 13.74 2.59
N VAL A 75 1.99 12.98 3.59
CA VAL A 75 2.00 11.51 3.61
C VAL A 75 0.85 10.91 2.79
N GLU A 76 -0.36 11.49 2.83
CA GLU A 76 -1.42 11.11 1.90
C GLU A 76 -1.11 11.57 0.45
N ALA A 77 -0.45 12.71 0.22
CA ALA A 77 0.05 13.10 -1.10
C ALA A 77 1.27 12.30 -1.55
N TRP A 78 2.04 11.72 -0.62
CA TRP A 78 3.11 10.76 -0.88
C TRP A 78 2.55 9.45 -1.43
N TYR A 79 1.36 9.02 -0.95
CA TYR A 79 0.70 7.81 -1.44
C TYR A 79 -0.31 8.03 -2.59
N THR A 80 -0.81 9.24 -2.85
CA THR A 80 -1.89 9.46 -3.85
C THR A 80 -1.53 10.21 -5.14
N THR A 81 -0.75 11.30 -5.10
CA THR A 81 -0.92 12.37 -6.10
C THR A 81 0.27 12.70 -7.00
N ARG A 82 1.44 12.06 -6.88
CA ARG A 82 2.58 12.32 -7.80
C ARG A 82 2.50 11.57 -9.14
N ARG A 83 1.47 11.92 -9.91
CA ARG A 83 1.43 12.01 -11.38
C ARG A 83 0.46 13.17 -11.67
N PHE A 84 0.76 14.32 -12.27
CA PHE A 84 1.86 14.81 -13.10
C PHE A 84 1.72 16.34 -13.23
N GLN A 85 2.82 17.09 -13.34
CA GLN A 85 3.07 17.99 -14.49
C GLN A 85 4.59 18.20 -14.69
N GLY A 86 5.14 17.36 -15.56
CA GLY A 86 6.32 17.60 -16.42
C GLY A 86 7.63 16.91 -16.00
N PRO A 87 8.35 16.23 -16.93
CA PRO A 87 7.92 15.24 -17.93
C PRO A 87 7.95 13.80 -17.35
N SER A 88 7.32 12.86 -18.04
CA SER A 88 7.12 11.46 -17.60
C SER A 88 8.30 10.52 -17.91
N PRO A 89 8.44 9.38 -17.20
CA PRO A 89 9.43 8.34 -17.53
C PRO A 89 8.78 7.02 -18.03
N GLU A 90 9.50 5.90 -17.95
CA GLU A 90 9.36 4.63 -18.70
C GLU A 90 9.75 3.39 -17.79
N VAL A 91 9.25 2.14 -17.98
CA VAL A 91 9.50 0.97 -17.04
C VAL A 91 9.79 -0.42 -17.67
N ILE A 92 10.08 -1.45 -16.82
CA ILE A 92 10.34 -2.88 -17.09
C ILE A 92 9.09 -3.81 -16.91
N TYR A 93 8.97 -4.89 -17.69
CA TYR A 93 7.84 -5.84 -17.70
C TYR A 93 8.27 -7.32 -17.72
N GLY A 94 7.85 -8.09 -16.72
CA GLY A 94 8.18 -9.52 -16.62
C GLY A 94 9.63 -9.74 -16.22
N ASN A 95 10.40 -10.39 -17.10
CA ASN A 95 11.85 -10.55 -16.92
C ASN A 95 12.55 -9.34 -17.53
N ASP A 96 13.72 -8.97 -17.02
CA ASP A 96 14.55 -7.95 -17.67
C ASP A 96 15.22 -8.56 -18.92
N ASP A 97 14.72 -8.20 -20.09
CA ASP A 97 15.16 -8.71 -21.39
C ASP A 97 16.24 -7.83 -22.03
N ARG A 98 16.68 -6.76 -21.34
CA ARG A 98 17.70 -5.84 -21.85
C ARG A 98 19.08 -6.48 -21.82
N ARG A 99 19.82 -6.30 -22.91
CA ARG A 99 21.19 -6.79 -23.06
C ARG A 99 22.14 -5.74 -23.61
N ASP A 100 23.40 -5.81 -23.20
CA ASP A 100 24.48 -5.01 -23.76
C ASP A 100 24.85 -5.50 -25.17
N ILE A 101 25.35 -4.60 -26.01
CA ILE A 101 25.74 -4.92 -27.40
C ILE A 101 26.75 -6.08 -27.48
N TYR A 102 27.68 -6.20 -26.52
CA TYR A 102 28.65 -7.30 -26.50
C TYR A 102 28.03 -8.69 -26.24
N GLU A 103 26.80 -8.73 -25.72
CA GLU A 103 26.05 -9.96 -25.42
C GLU A 103 25.21 -10.41 -26.61
N ILE A 104 24.98 -9.51 -27.58
CA ILE A 104 24.22 -9.79 -28.80
C ILE A 104 25.12 -10.49 -29.81
N SER A 105 24.74 -11.70 -30.17
CA SER A 105 25.40 -12.48 -31.25
C SER A 105 24.62 -12.47 -32.56
N ASP A 106 23.37 -12.00 -32.56
CA ASP A 106 22.56 -11.89 -33.78
C ASP A 106 23.08 -10.75 -34.67
N PRO A 107 23.61 -11.06 -35.87
CA PRO A 107 24.12 -10.04 -36.78
C PRO A 107 23.07 -9.01 -37.22
N PHE A 108 21.77 -9.35 -37.23
CA PHE A 108 20.74 -8.39 -37.58
C PHE A 108 20.47 -7.38 -36.46
N LEU A 109 20.35 -7.83 -35.21
CA LEU A 109 20.20 -6.93 -34.07
C LEU A 109 21.42 -5.99 -33.95
N LEU A 110 22.63 -6.51 -34.19
CA LEU A 110 23.83 -5.70 -34.30
C LEU A 110 23.77 -4.69 -35.46
N GLY A 111 23.22 -5.10 -36.60
CA GLY A 111 23.01 -4.22 -37.76
C GLY A 111 22.02 -3.10 -37.50
N LEU A 112 20.89 -3.38 -36.85
CA LEU A 112 19.92 -2.37 -36.41
C LEU A 112 20.52 -1.43 -35.37
N ALA A 113 21.24 -1.98 -34.38
CA ALA A 113 21.81 -1.21 -33.29
C ALA A 113 22.83 -0.16 -33.75
N GLN A 114 23.49 -0.35 -34.90
CA GLN A 114 24.36 0.67 -35.50
C GLN A 114 23.62 1.98 -35.80
N ALA A 115 22.31 1.93 -36.07
CA ALA A 115 21.53 3.12 -36.38
C ALA A 115 21.10 3.90 -35.13
N ALA A 116 21.20 3.33 -33.93
CA ALA A 116 20.85 4.02 -32.68
C ALA A 116 21.99 4.92 -32.19
N ALA A 117 21.60 6.11 -31.75
CA ALA A 117 22.48 7.13 -31.19
C ALA A 117 21.92 7.65 -29.86
N VAL A 118 22.81 8.12 -29.00
CA VAL A 118 22.44 8.88 -27.80
C VAL A 118 22.37 10.37 -28.15
N VAL A 119 21.35 11.06 -27.63
CA VAL A 119 21.14 12.50 -27.82
C VAL A 119 21.82 13.25 -26.69
N VAL A 120 22.76 14.13 -27.03
CA VAL A 120 23.61 14.84 -26.08
C VAL A 120 23.56 16.34 -26.31
N SER A 121 23.80 17.12 -25.25
CA SER A 121 24.09 18.55 -25.42
C SER A 121 25.50 18.73 -25.97
N THR A 122 25.72 19.70 -26.87
CA THR A 122 27.07 20.05 -27.31
C THR A 122 27.98 20.52 -26.17
N ASN A 123 27.40 20.93 -25.03
CA ASN A 123 28.16 21.27 -23.82
C ASN A 123 28.75 20.04 -23.09
N GLU A 124 28.24 18.85 -23.39
CA GLU A 124 28.78 17.58 -22.89
C GLU A 124 29.91 17.04 -23.78
N LEU A 125 30.29 17.79 -24.83
CA LEU A 125 31.29 17.39 -25.81
C LEU A 125 32.51 18.31 -25.79
N THR A 126 33.70 17.72 -25.85
CA THR A 126 34.95 18.45 -26.02
C THR A 126 35.62 18.05 -27.33
N PHE A 127 35.59 18.95 -28.33
CA PHE A 127 36.26 18.74 -29.62
C PHE A 127 37.76 18.97 -29.47
N ASN A 128 38.57 17.92 -29.69
CA ASN A 128 40.00 17.93 -29.38
C ASN A 128 40.87 18.53 -30.49
N GLY A 129 40.31 18.79 -31.68
CA GLY A 129 41.03 19.37 -32.83
C GLY A 129 41.98 18.41 -33.55
N ASN A 130 42.00 17.13 -33.18
CA ASN A 130 42.78 16.05 -33.80
C ASN A 130 41.91 14.99 -34.50
N GLY A 131 40.63 15.30 -34.75
CA GLY A 131 39.65 14.36 -35.30
C GLY A 131 38.96 13.46 -34.27
N THR A 132 39.12 13.72 -32.97
CA THR A 132 38.37 13.04 -31.89
C THR A 132 37.58 14.01 -31.03
N VAL A 133 36.56 13.48 -30.37
CA VAL A 133 35.68 14.19 -29.44
C VAL A 133 35.67 13.44 -28.11
N THR A 134 35.89 14.15 -27.01
CA THR A 134 35.78 13.59 -25.66
C THR A 134 34.34 13.77 -25.16
N LEU A 135 33.75 12.68 -24.69
CA LEU A 135 32.41 12.59 -24.10
C LEU A 135 32.52 12.84 -22.59
N ASN A 136 31.84 13.86 -22.08
CA ASN A 136 31.83 14.16 -20.64
C ASN A 136 30.84 13.25 -19.89
N THR A 137 31.19 11.96 -19.76
CA THR A 137 30.36 10.94 -19.12
C THR A 137 30.38 11.04 -17.59
N ARG A 138 29.34 10.53 -16.93
CA ARG A 138 29.22 10.43 -15.47
C ARG A 138 28.74 9.05 -15.05
N ARG A 139 29.06 8.63 -13.83
CA ARG A 139 28.43 7.43 -13.23
C ARG A 139 27.09 7.78 -12.59
N TRP A 140 26.27 6.75 -12.35
CA TRP A 140 24.95 6.88 -11.72
C TRP A 140 24.94 7.78 -10.48
N THR A 141 25.80 7.52 -9.50
CA THR A 141 25.85 8.27 -8.24
C THR A 141 26.27 9.73 -8.42
N GLU A 142 27.11 10.03 -9.42
CA GLU A 142 27.51 11.39 -9.76
C GLU A 142 26.38 12.18 -10.45
N ARG A 143 25.46 11.47 -11.10
CA ARG A 143 24.35 12.06 -11.84
C ARG A 143 23.09 12.22 -10.99
N PHE A 144 22.76 11.23 -10.18
CA PHE A 144 21.48 11.16 -9.45
C PHE A 144 21.61 11.25 -7.92
N GLY A 145 22.82 11.16 -7.36
CA GLY A 145 23.08 11.32 -5.92
C GLY A 145 22.67 10.11 -5.05
N THR A 146 21.63 9.36 -5.44
CA THR A 146 21.18 8.14 -4.75
C THR A 146 21.88 6.91 -5.34
N PRO A 147 22.39 5.96 -4.53
CA PRO A 147 23.00 4.75 -5.06
C PRO A 147 21.95 3.81 -5.70
N ILE A 148 22.34 3.16 -6.80
CA ILE A 148 21.61 2.02 -7.35
C ILE A 148 21.98 0.77 -6.55
N CYS A 149 21.03 -0.16 -6.36
CA CYS A 149 21.33 -1.35 -5.57
C CYS A 149 22.42 -2.21 -6.24
N PRO A 150 23.35 -2.82 -5.48
CA PRO A 150 24.55 -3.44 -6.05
C PRO A 150 24.32 -4.61 -7.02
N ASP A 151 23.16 -5.24 -6.91
CA ASP A 151 22.71 -6.38 -7.68
C ASP A 151 21.81 -6.01 -8.87
N GLU A 152 21.52 -4.73 -9.09
CA GLU A 152 20.80 -4.31 -10.30
C GLU A 152 21.65 -4.54 -11.56
N PRO A 153 21.01 -4.88 -12.69
CA PRO A 153 21.68 -4.91 -13.98
C PRO A 153 22.34 -3.56 -14.32
N PHE A 154 23.48 -3.61 -15.01
CA PHE A 154 24.20 -2.44 -15.55
C PHE A 154 24.77 -1.45 -14.50
N VAL A 155 24.78 -1.83 -13.22
CA VAL A 155 25.36 -1.02 -12.15
C VAL A 155 26.80 -0.61 -12.49
N GLY A 156 27.08 0.68 -12.33
CA GLY A 156 28.43 1.24 -12.49
C GLY A 156 28.81 1.64 -13.92
N GLN A 157 27.96 1.37 -14.92
CA GLN A 157 28.18 1.83 -16.29
C GLN A 157 28.07 3.37 -16.41
N MET A 158 28.69 3.91 -17.46
CA MET A 158 28.80 5.36 -17.71
C MET A 158 27.56 5.92 -18.42
N GLN A 159 27.21 7.17 -18.16
CA GLN A 159 26.03 7.86 -18.70
C GLN A 159 26.39 9.18 -19.37
N ILE A 160 25.72 9.53 -20.48
CA ILE A 160 25.85 10.84 -21.15
C ILE A 160 24.60 11.19 -21.95
N GLY A 161 24.18 12.45 -21.95
CA GLY A 161 23.04 12.90 -22.75
C GLY A 161 21.71 12.86 -22.02
N PHE A 162 20.61 12.90 -22.77
CA PHE A 162 19.25 13.00 -22.19
C PHE A 162 18.16 12.19 -22.90
N CYS A 163 18.39 11.72 -24.14
CA CYS A 163 17.42 10.94 -24.91
C CYS A 163 18.13 9.96 -25.85
N SER A 164 17.34 9.15 -26.55
CA SER A 164 17.77 8.26 -27.63
C SER A 164 17.31 8.78 -28.99
N ALA A 165 17.96 8.32 -30.06
CA ALA A 165 17.62 8.67 -31.44
C ALA A 165 18.06 7.57 -32.41
N PHE A 166 17.60 7.63 -33.66
CA PHE A 166 18.02 6.68 -34.69
C PHE A 166 18.07 7.26 -36.10
N LEU A 167 18.96 6.71 -36.93
CA LEU A 167 19.21 7.13 -38.30
C LEU A 167 18.18 6.54 -39.28
N VAL A 168 17.53 7.38 -40.10
CA VAL A 168 16.48 6.95 -41.06
C VAL A 168 16.77 7.38 -42.51
N GLY A 169 17.80 8.18 -42.74
CA GLY A 169 18.30 8.57 -44.06
C GLY A 169 19.82 8.78 -44.02
N SER A 170 20.42 9.30 -45.09
CA SER A 170 21.87 9.60 -45.08
C SER A 170 22.22 10.70 -44.08
N ASP A 171 21.33 11.67 -43.87
CA ASP A 171 21.51 12.79 -42.95
C ASP A 171 20.26 13.10 -42.12
N LEU A 172 19.32 12.14 -42.03
CA LEU A 172 18.05 12.27 -41.32
C LEU A 172 18.03 11.39 -40.08
N ILE A 173 17.74 12.00 -38.92
CA ILE A 173 17.65 11.34 -37.61
C ILE A 173 16.26 11.57 -37.02
N VAL A 174 15.74 10.56 -36.33
CA VAL A 174 14.48 10.61 -35.60
C VAL A 174 14.72 10.49 -34.10
N THR A 175 13.98 11.25 -33.30
CA THR A 175 13.89 11.13 -31.83
C THR A 175 12.48 11.53 -31.36
N ALA A 176 12.20 11.51 -30.07
CA ALA A 176 10.92 11.96 -29.53
C ALA A 176 10.76 13.48 -29.65
N GLY A 177 9.53 13.93 -29.86
CA GLY A 177 9.18 15.34 -30.01
C GLY A 177 9.47 16.18 -28.76
N HIS A 178 9.37 15.59 -27.57
CA HIS A 178 9.74 16.25 -26.31
C HIS A 178 11.26 16.35 -26.08
N CYS A 179 12.08 15.57 -26.79
CA CYS A 179 13.55 15.60 -26.62
C CYS A 179 14.19 16.82 -27.31
N VAL A 180 13.76 17.17 -28.52
CA VAL A 180 14.38 18.25 -29.31
C VAL A 180 13.34 19.14 -30.00
N SER A 181 13.70 20.41 -30.17
CA SER A 181 12.89 21.46 -30.79
C SER A 181 13.73 22.33 -31.73
N ALA A 182 13.09 23.28 -32.41
CA ALA A 182 13.80 24.21 -33.31
C ALA A 182 14.81 25.12 -32.57
N ASN A 183 14.65 25.31 -31.25
CA ASN A 183 15.58 26.11 -30.45
C ASN A 183 16.91 25.38 -30.19
N ASP A 184 16.98 24.08 -30.46
CA ASP A 184 18.11 23.22 -30.14
C ASP A 184 19.10 23.05 -31.29
N ILE A 185 18.82 23.69 -32.45
CA ILE A 185 19.69 23.69 -33.63
C ILE A 185 21.09 24.23 -33.25
N GLY A 186 22.12 23.44 -33.53
CA GLY A 186 23.51 23.75 -33.19
C GLY A 186 23.91 23.52 -31.73
N SER A 187 22.97 23.23 -30.82
CA SER A 187 23.25 22.95 -29.40
C SER A 187 23.00 21.50 -28.97
N VAL A 188 22.43 20.69 -29.85
CA VAL A 188 22.23 19.24 -29.67
C VAL A 188 23.02 18.47 -30.72
N ALA A 189 23.61 17.34 -30.30
CA ALA A 189 24.32 16.41 -31.15
C ALA A 189 23.84 14.97 -30.91
N PHE A 190 24.10 14.12 -31.90
CA PHE A 190 23.80 12.69 -31.90
C PHE A 190 25.11 11.92 -31.95
N VAL A 191 25.34 11.04 -30.97
CA VAL A 191 26.57 10.27 -30.83
C VAL A 191 26.29 8.79 -31.09
N PHE A 192 26.94 8.25 -32.12
CA PHE A 192 26.86 6.83 -32.47
C PHE A 192 27.99 6.01 -31.84
N GLY A 193 27.71 4.74 -31.56
CA GLY A 193 28.70 3.79 -31.03
C GLY A 193 29.08 4.01 -29.56
N PHE A 194 28.20 4.62 -28.76
CA PHE A 194 28.34 4.66 -27.30
C PHE A 194 27.85 3.33 -26.70
N ASP A 195 28.73 2.32 -26.74
CA ASP A 195 28.41 0.92 -26.43
C ASP A 195 29.28 0.40 -25.29
N GLN A 196 28.72 -0.47 -24.43
CA GLN A 196 29.50 -1.19 -23.43
C GLN A 196 30.35 -2.25 -24.14
N LEU A 197 31.67 -2.22 -23.93
CA LEU A 197 32.61 -3.04 -24.72
C LEU A 197 32.86 -4.43 -24.13
N GLY A 198 32.32 -4.70 -22.94
CA GLY A 198 32.42 -5.97 -22.23
C GLY A 198 31.86 -5.88 -20.82
N PRO A 199 31.82 -6.99 -20.07
CA PRO A 199 31.15 -7.05 -18.76
C PRO A 199 31.74 -6.09 -17.72
N THR A 200 33.01 -5.69 -17.88
CA THR A 200 33.70 -4.72 -17.02
C THR A 200 34.46 -3.64 -17.80
N THR A 201 34.26 -3.59 -19.13
CA THR A 201 34.98 -2.65 -20.01
C THR A 201 34.09 -1.46 -20.32
N ASP A 202 34.42 -0.31 -19.74
CA ASP A 202 33.73 0.96 -19.95
C ASP A 202 33.67 1.33 -21.46
N PRO A 203 32.66 2.10 -21.89
CA PRO A 203 32.53 2.59 -23.26
C PRO A 203 33.69 3.52 -23.66
N ASP A 204 33.92 3.67 -24.96
CA ASP A 204 34.86 4.66 -25.48
C ASP A 204 34.38 6.08 -25.16
N VAL A 205 35.07 6.77 -24.24
CA VAL A 205 34.80 8.17 -23.89
C VAL A 205 35.55 9.17 -24.76
N VAL A 206 36.46 8.71 -25.62
CA VAL A 206 37.11 9.51 -26.67
C VAL A 206 36.78 8.86 -28.00
N VAL A 207 35.79 9.42 -28.70
CA VAL A 207 35.26 8.86 -29.94
C VAL A 207 35.79 9.61 -31.17
N PRO A 208 35.82 8.99 -32.35
CA PRO A 208 36.08 9.71 -33.59
C PRO A 208 35.04 10.82 -33.82
N GLU A 209 35.45 11.96 -34.38
CA GLU A 209 34.52 13.04 -34.76
C GLU A 209 33.50 12.57 -35.82
N SER A 210 33.83 11.52 -36.58
CA SER A 210 32.90 10.85 -37.50
C SER A 210 31.76 10.09 -36.80
N HIS A 211 31.72 10.02 -35.47
CA HIS A 211 30.60 9.45 -34.71
C HIS A 211 29.67 10.52 -34.13
N VAL A 212 30.00 11.81 -34.27
CA VAL A 212 29.30 12.92 -33.61
C VAL A 212 28.73 13.88 -34.65
N TYR A 213 27.41 13.99 -34.69
CA TYR A 213 26.69 14.78 -35.70
C TYR A 213 25.82 15.84 -35.04
N VAL A 214 25.93 17.10 -35.48
CA VAL A 214 25.23 18.22 -34.85
C VAL A 214 23.93 18.50 -35.59
N MET A 215 22.85 18.75 -34.85
CA MET A 215 21.56 19.12 -35.44
C MET A 215 21.69 20.41 -36.25
N SER A 216 21.33 20.36 -37.53
CA SER A 216 21.42 21.48 -38.48
C SER A 216 20.05 22.05 -38.87
N ASP A 217 19.00 21.21 -38.87
CA ASP A 217 17.64 21.62 -39.22
C ASP A 217 16.58 20.75 -38.52
N LEU A 218 15.37 21.29 -38.33
CA LEU A 218 14.19 20.56 -37.87
C LEU A 218 13.20 20.40 -39.03
N ILE A 219 13.04 19.18 -39.53
CA ILE A 219 12.19 18.88 -40.69
C ILE A 219 10.73 18.76 -40.30
N ASP A 220 10.43 18.04 -39.21
CA ASP A 220 9.07 17.86 -38.71
C ASP A 220 9.07 17.60 -37.20
N ARG A 221 8.00 18.01 -36.50
CA ARG A 221 7.83 17.77 -35.06
C ARG A 221 6.36 17.72 -34.66
N ALA A 222 5.99 16.71 -33.88
CA ALA A 222 4.72 16.64 -33.17
C ALA A 222 4.89 16.80 -31.66
N LEU A 223 3.89 17.43 -31.03
CA LEU A 223 3.52 17.20 -29.63
C LEU A 223 2.01 17.33 -29.54
N GLY A 224 1.31 16.20 -29.52
CA GLY A 224 -0.13 16.14 -29.32
C GLY A 224 -0.86 15.21 -30.28
N GLY A 225 -2.13 14.91 -29.95
CA GLY A 225 -2.95 14.00 -30.77
C GLY A 225 -2.46 12.55 -30.76
N GLY A 226 -1.71 12.14 -29.73
CA GLY A 226 -1.09 10.82 -29.64
C GLY A 226 0.26 10.71 -30.36
N LEU A 227 0.75 11.78 -30.99
CA LEU A 227 2.06 11.82 -31.67
C LEU A 227 3.08 12.60 -30.82
N ASP A 228 4.31 12.09 -30.79
CA ASP A 228 5.45 12.70 -30.11
C ASP A 228 6.76 12.31 -30.83
N HIS A 229 7.07 13.02 -31.92
CA HIS A 229 8.26 12.76 -32.74
C HIS A 229 8.94 14.05 -33.16
N SER A 230 10.24 13.95 -33.45
CA SER A 230 11.03 14.97 -34.12
C SER A 230 11.88 14.31 -35.21
N LEU A 231 11.72 14.77 -36.45
CA LEU A 231 12.57 14.42 -37.59
C LEU A 231 13.53 15.58 -37.85
N VAL A 232 14.82 15.32 -37.77
CA VAL A 232 15.87 16.34 -37.87
C VAL A 232 16.86 16.03 -38.98
N ARG A 233 17.53 17.06 -39.47
CA ARG A 233 18.71 16.94 -40.34
C ARG A 233 19.97 17.23 -39.54
N VAL A 234 21.05 16.50 -39.83
CA VAL A 234 22.37 16.75 -39.25
C VAL A 234 23.27 17.54 -40.20
N ASP A 235 24.42 17.98 -39.72
CA ASP A 235 25.33 18.90 -40.41
C ASP A 235 26.09 18.30 -41.60
N ARG A 236 26.03 16.97 -41.80
CA ARG A 236 26.65 16.21 -42.89
C ARG A 236 26.06 14.80 -42.99
N ASP A 237 26.30 14.11 -44.11
CA ASP A 237 25.95 12.70 -44.24
C ASP A 237 26.64 11.86 -43.15
N VAL A 238 25.89 10.92 -42.59
CA VAL A 238 26.34 9.98 -41.58
C VAL A 238 27.12 8.86 -42.25
N ALA A 239 28.42 8.78 -41.96
CA ALA A 239 29.33 7.80 -42.53
C ALA A 239 29.59 6.66 -41.53
N GLY A 240 29.57 5.42 -42.00
CA GLY A 240 29.88 4.23 -41.20
C GLY A 240 28.70 3.63 -40.43
N PHE A 241 27.50 4.24 -40.53
CA PHE A 241 26.26 3.74 -39.93
C PHE A 241 25.16 3.67 -40.99
N ASN A 242 24.31 2.64 -40.91
CA ASN A 242 23.24 2.41 -41.88
C ASN A 242 21.89 2.89 -41.32
N PRO A 243 21.06 3.61 -42.09
CA PRO A 243 19.72 3.96 -41.65
C PRO A 243 18.78 2.75 -41.64
N VAL A 244 17.79 2.79 -40.74
CA VAL A 244 16.78 1.75 -40.58
C VAL A 244 15.50 2.04 -41.38
N PRO A 245 14.83 1.01 -41.94
CA PRO A 245 13.58 1.18 -42.67
C PRO A 245 12.44 1.54 -41.71
N LEU A 246 11.49 2.34 -42.21
CA LEU A 246 10.29 2.75 -41.49
C LEU A 246 9.09 1.98 -42.01
N SER A 247 8.21 1.55 -41.09
CA SER A 247 6.91 0.97 -41.43
C SER A 247 6.05 2.00 -42.17
N ARG A 248 5.48 1.59 -43.31
CA ARG A 248 4.63 2.46 -44.16
C ARG A 248 3.18 1.96 -44.28
N THR A 249 2.86 0.84 -43.64
CA THR A 249 1.56 0.17 -43.74
C THR A 249 0.84 0.22 -42.39
N GLY A 250 0.34 1.41 -42.02
CA GLY A 250 -0.63 1.60 -40.92
C GLY A 250 -0.12 1.47 -39.47
N GLY A 251 0.95 0.72 -39.23
CA GLY A 251 1.41 0.34 -37.89
C GLY A 251 0.93 -1.06 -37.45
N PRO A 252 1.41 -1.55 -36.29
CA PRO A 252 1.35 -2.97 -35.94
C PRO A 252 0.02 -3.40 -35.33
N SER A 253 -0.23 -4.73 -35.28
CA SER A 253 -1.36 -5.34 -34.57
C SER A 253 -1.00 -5.76 -33.14
N ILE A 254 -1.99 -5.93 -32.27
CA ILE A 254 -1.81 -6.51 -30.93
C ILE A 254 -1.10 -7.87 -31.02
N GLY A 255 -0.14 -8.11 -30.14
CA GLY A 255 0.70 -9.30 -30.10
C GLY A 255 1.86 -9.32 -31.10
N THR A 256 2.06 -8.26 -31.89
CA THR A 256 3.25 -8.15 -32.76
C THR A 256 4.50 -8.11 -31.87
N PRO A 257 5.49 -8.99 -32.05
CA PRO A 257 6.73 -8.95 -31.29
C PRO A 257 7.60 -7.77 -31.73
N LEU A 258 8.27 -7.16 -30.76
CA LEU A 258 8.99 -5.91 -30.89
C LEU A 258 10.41 -6.03 -30.35
N VAL A 259 11.31 -5.26 -30.96
CA VAL A 259 12.65 -5.00 -30.44
C VAL A 259 12.79 -3.51 -30.22
N MET A 260 13.17 -3.09 -29.02
CA MET A 260 13.57 -1.72 -28.75
C MET A 260 15.08 -1.60 -28.66
N ILE A 261 15.61 -0.55 -29.29
CA ILE A 261 17.04 -0.26 -29.25
C ILE A 261 17.26 1.21 -28.92
N GLY A 262 18.03 1.47 -27.86
CA GLY A 262 18.44 2.81 -27.47
C GLY A 262 19.19 2.86 -26.15
N HIS A 263 19.04 3.95 -25.42
CA HIS A 263 19.90 4.33 -24.30
C HIS A 263 19.07 4.56 -23.02
N PRO A 264 18.67 3.49 -22.29
CA PRO A 264 17.90 3.60 -21.05
C PRO A 264 18.69 4.37 -20.01
N VAL A 265 18.07 5.36 -19.34
CA VAL A 265 18.77 6.34 -18.47
C VAL A 265 20.10 6.85 -19.04
N VAL A 266 20.16 6.93 -20.37
CA VAL A 266 21.31 7.31 -21.19
C VAL A 266 22.61 6.55 -20.90
N LEU A 267 22.46 5.28 -20.55
CA LEU A 267 23.53 4.28 -20.48
C LEU A 267 24.11 3.98 -21.86
N PRO A 268 25.20 3.19 -21.94
CA PRO A 268 25.60 2.60 -23.21
C PRO A 268 24.43 1.80 -23.78
N LYS A 269 24.38 1.71 -25.10
CA LYS A 269 23.22 1.19 -25.83
C LYS A 269 22.79 -0.19 -25.38
N LYS A 270 21.48 -0.39 -25.27
CA LYS A 270 20.84 -1.67 -24.96
C LYS A 270 19.91 -2.11 -26.08
N VAL A 271 19.73 -3.42 -26.16
CA VAL A 271 18.70 -4.07 -26.97
C VAL A 271 17.76 -4.80 -26.03
N ASP A 272 16.48 -4.50 -26.15
CA ASP A 272 15.37 -5.26 -25.55
C ASP A 272 14.63 -5.95 -26.71
N ASP A 273 14.63 -7.28 -26.75
CA ASP A 273 13.95 -8.10 -27.75
C ASP A 273 12.81 -8.97 -27.19
N GLY A 274 12.34 -8.67 -25.97
CA GLY A 274 11.24 -9.39 -25.30
C GLY A 274 9.85 -8.76 -25.50
N GLY A 275 9.79 -7.55 -26.06
CA GLY A 275 8.57 -6.77 -26.16
C GLY A 275 7.53 -7.29 -27.16
N GLN A 276 6.28 -6.89 -26.96
CA GLN A 276 5.16 -7.08 -27.88
C GLN A 276 4.13 -5.96 -27.75
N VAL A 277 3.33 -5.75 -28.81
CA VAL A 277 2.22 -4.79 -28.79
C VAL A 277 1.11 -5.27 -27.85
N LEU A 278 0.72 -4.45 -26.88
CA LEU A 278 -0.37 -4.73 -25.94
C LEU A 278 -1.72 -4.18 -26.43
N ASP A 279 -1.74 -2.92 -26.90
CA ASP A 279 -2.96 -2.28 -27.41
C ASP A 279 -2.66 -1.24 -28.50
N VAL A 280 -3.66 -0.93 -29.33
CA VAL A 280 -3.57 0.05 -30.43
C VAL A 280 -4.73 1.04 -30.33
N PRO A 281 -4.70 1.95 -29.34
CA PRO A 281 -5.88 2.74 -28.97
C PRO A 281 -6.28 3.78 -30.03
N ASN A 282 -5.35 4.21 -30.89
CA ASN A 282 -5.63 5.17 -31.96
C ASN A 282 -4.55 5.13 -33.07
N PRO A 283 -4.70 5.91 -34.15
CA PRO A 283 -3.74 5.96 -35.25
C PRO A 283 -2.38 6.60 -34.92
N GLY A 284 -2.24 7.32 -33.80
CA GLY A 284 -1.04 8.07 -33.42
C GLY A 284 -0.03 7.25 -32.61
N PHE A 285 -0.47 6.37 -31.72
CA PHE A 285 0.41 5.51 -30.92
C PHE A 285 -0.15 4.10 -30.70
N PHE A 286 0.70 3.21 -30.19
CA PHE A 286 0.34 1.91 -29.62
C PHE A 286 1.02 1.73 -28.27
N THR A 287 0.58 0.77 -27.46
CA THR A 287 1.24 0.42 -26.20
C THR A 287 1.96 -0.92 -26.30
N ALA A 288 3.05 -1.10 -25.56
CA ALA A 288 3.87 -2.30 -25.57
C ALA A 288 4.49 -2.60 -24.19
N ASN A 289 4.83 -3.86 -23.90
CA ASN A 289 5.58 -4.26 -22.70
C ASN A 289 7.09 -4.19 -22.96
N LEU A 290 7.61 -2.99 -23.27
CA LEU A 290 9.04 -2.78 -23.55
C LEU A 290 9.78 -2.41 -22.26
N ASP A 291 10.97 -2.95 -22.07
CA ASP A 291 11.81 -2.70 -20.91
C ASP A 291 12.56 -1.38 -21.01
N ALA A 292 11.95 -0.32 -20.50
CA ALA A 292 12.43 1.04 -20.66
C ALA A 292 12.73 1.78 -19.34
N TYR A 293 13.54 2.84 -19.41
CA TYR A 293 13.73 3.84 -18.36
C TYR A 293 13.97 5.23 -19.00
N GLY A 294 13.56 6.30 -18.32
CA GLY A 294 13.68 7.71 -18.73
C GLY A 294 15.02 8.09 -19.34
N GLY A 295 15.06 8.14 -20.68
CA GLY A 295 16.26 8.26 -21.51
C GLY A 295 16.16 7.40 -22.77
N ASN A 296 15.32 6.38 -22.71
CA ASN A 296 14.85 5.64 -23.88
C ASN A 296 13.85 6.45 -24.73
N SER A 297 13.33 7.58 -24.25
CA SER A 297 12.63 8.54 -25.09
C SER A 297 13.38 8.79 -26.40
N GLY A 298 12.76 8.44 -27.53
CA GLY A 298 13.35 8.54 -28.86
C GLY A 298 14.01 7.27 -29.40
N SER A 299 14.04 6.18 -28.62
CA SER A 299 14.49 4.86 -29.04
C SER A 299 13.65 4.34 -30.21
N MET A 300 14.29 3.60 -31.12
CA MET A 300 13.55 2.91 -32.17
C MET A 300 12.83 1.70 -31.60
N VAL A 301 11.57 1.52 -31.99
CA VAL A 301 10.77 0.33 -31.70
C VAL A 301 10.51 -0.39 -33.02
N VAL A 302 11.16 -1.52 -33.20
CA VAL A 302 11.24 -2.30 -34.44
C VAL A 302 10.31 -3.48 -34.35
N ASN A 303 9.54 -3.75 -35.41
CA ASN A 303 8.79 -4.99 -35.52
C ASN A 303 9.74 -6.15 -35.79
N ALA A 304 9.80 -7.12 -34.87
CA ALA A 304 10.73 -8.23 -34.96
C ALA A 304 10.46 -9.15 -36.17
N LEU A 305 9.24 -9.12 -36.74
CA LEU A 305 8.80 -9.90 -37.93
C LEU A 305 8.99 -9.16 -39.26
N THR A 306 9.37 -7.87 -39.26
CA THR A 306 9.62 -7.11 -40.51
C THR A 306 10.97 -6.40 -40.52
N GLY A 307 11.57 -6.13 -39.36
CA GLY A 307 12.78 -5.32 -39.23
C GLY A 307 12.54 -3.83 -39.49
N GLU A 308 11.28 -3.40 -39.66
CA GLU A 308 10.90 -2.01 -39.85
C GLU A 308 10.57 -1.35 -38.51
N VAL A 309 10.94 -0.07 -38.38
CA VAL A 309 10.57 0.73 -37.21
C VAL A 309 9.07 1.02 -37.28
N GLU A 310 8.32 0.55 -36.29
CA GLU A 310 6.88 0.82 -36.15
C GLU A 310 6.62 2.13 -35.41
N GLY A 311 7.53 2.50 -34.50
CA GLY A 311 7.40 3.73 -33.75
C GLY A 311 8.61 4.12 -32.92
N ILE A 312 8.39 5.14 -32.12
CA ILE A 312 9.36 5.80 -31.27
C ILE A 312 8.85 5.68 -29.83
N LEU A 313 9.67 5.18 -28.91
CA LEU A 313 9.29 5.13 -27.51
C LEU A 313 9.25 6.55 -26.90
N VAL A 314 8.20 6.88 -26.14
CA VAL A 314 7.93 8.27 -25.73
C VAL A 314 7.36 8.49 -24.31
N ARG A 315 7.05 7.42 -23.53
CA ARG A 315 6.73 7.39 -22.08
C ARG A 315 6.10 6.04 -21.69
N GLY A 316 6.06 5.75 -20.39
CA GLY A 316 5.21 4.70 -19.82
C GLY A 316 5.15 4.73 -18.29
N ALA A 317 5.38 3.58 -17.64
CA ALA A 317 5.24 3.44 -16.19
C ALA A 317 6.49 3.95 -15.40
N PRO A 318 6.47 4.05 -14.05
CA PRO A 318 7.60 4.62 -13.28
C PRO A 318 8.81 3.68 -13.22
N ASP A 319 10.02 4.18 -13.50
CA ASP A 319 11.22 3.39 -13.80
C ASP A 319 11.76 2.55 -12.63
N PHE A 320 11.82 3.15 -11.45
CA PHE A 320 12.54 2.63 -10.27
C PHE A 320 11.70 2.77 -9.00
N VAL A 321 11.94 1.87 -8.04
CA VAL A 321 11.46 1.95 -6.65
C VAL A 321 12.63 2.10 -5.69
N THR A 322 12.42 2.79 -4.56
CA THR A 322 13.46 2.93 -3.53
C THR A 322 13.28 1.83 -2.49
N VAL A 323 14.33 1.03 -2.25
CA VAL A 323 14.33 -0.07 -1.28
C VAL A 323 15.63 -0.03 -0.49
N GLY A 324 15.56 0.08 0.83
CA GLY A 324 16.75 -0.02 1.70
C GLY A 324 17.83 1.04 1.45
N GLY A 325 17.46 2.25 1.00
CA GLY A 325 18.40 3.35 0.74
C GLY A 325 19.12 3.31 -0.62
N CYS A 326 18.76 2.37 -1.49
CA CYS A 326 19.18 2.33 -2.89
C CYS A 326 17.96 2.24 -3.84
N VAL A 327 18.16 2.51 -5.12
CA VAL A 327 17.11 2.40 -6.14
C VAL A 327 17.20 1.06 -6.89
N ARG A 328 16.04 0.48 -7.20
CA ARG A 328 15.87 -0.75 -7.97
C ARG A 328 14.91 -0.56 -9.13
N SER A 329 15.05 -1.36 -10.18
CA SER A 329 14.09 -1.38 -11.29
C SER A 329 12.68 -1.70 -10.77
N ASN A 330 11.69 -0.94 -11.20
CA ASN A 330 10.30 -1.28 -10.96
C ASN A 330 9.89 -2.37 -11.96
N VAL A 331 9.29 -3.46 -11.48
CA VAL A 331 8.96 -4.63 -12.30
C VAL A 331 7.44 -4.82 -12.32
N LEU A 332 6.84 -4.78 -13.51
CA LEU A 332 5.40 -4.99 -13.70
C LEU A 332 5.11 -6.35 -14.39
N PRO A 333 3.91 -6.93 -14.23
CA PRO A 333 3.51 -8.09 -15.02
C PRO A 333 3.48 -7.81 -16.53
N ASN A 334 3.77 -8.82 -17.36
CA ASN A 334 3.76 -8.72 -18.82
C ASN A 334 2.38 -8.44 -19.46
N THR A 335 1.29 -8.61 -18.71
CA THR A 335 -0.09 -8.40 -19.20
C THR A 335 -0.96 -7.77 -18.11
N GLY A 336 -2.07 -7.13 -18.49
CA GLY A 336 -3.03 -6.56 -17.54
C GLY A 336 -2.61 -5.23 -16.91
N VAL A 337 -1.55 -4.60 -17.43
CA VAL A 337 -1.02 -3.29 -17.02
C VAL A 337 -1.03 -2.30 -18.17
N ASN A 338 -0.95 -1.00 -17.86
CA ASN A 338 -0.73 0.04 -18.88
C ASN A 338 0.73 -0.06 -19.35
N GLY A 339 0.95 -0.47 -20.61
CA GLY A 339 2.28 -0.58 -21.20
C GLY A 339 2.92 0.77 -21.57
N GLU A 340 4.13 0.70 -22.10
CA GLU A 340 4.87 1.82 -22.69
C GLU A 340 4.18 2.34 -23.96
N GLU A 341 4.03 3.66 -24.09
CA GLU A 341 3.47 4.29 -25.28
C GLU A 341 4.53 4.53 -26.35
N VAL A 342 4.23 4.08 -27.56
CA VAL A 342 5.10 4.15 -28.72
C VAL A 342 4.42 4.95 -29.83
N SER A 343 4.96 6.14 -30.13
CA SER A 343 4.46 7.04 -31.18
C SER A 343 4.75 6.45 -32.57
N LYS A 344 3.73 6.25 -33.39
CA LYS A 344 3.84 5.58 -34.69
C LYS A 344 4.60 6.41 -35.73
N VAL A 345 5.42 5.76 -36.55
CA VAL A 345 6.22 6.45 -37.59
C VAL A 345 5.39 6.96 -38.78
N GLY A 346 4.16 6.46 -38.96
CA GLY A 346 3.32 6.77 -40.12
C GLY A 346 3.07 8.26 -40.36
N ALA A 347 3.14 9.09 -39.32
CA ALA A 347 2.95 10.54 -39.41
C ALA A 347 4.04 11.25 -40.22
N PHE A 348 5.29 10.78 -40.15
CA PHE A 348 6.44 11.41 -40.82
C PHE A 348 7.14 10.49 -41.85
N ALA A 349 6.79 9.20 -41.92
CA ALA A 349 7.44 8.25 -42.81
C ALA A 349 7.45 8.69 -44.29
N SER A 350 6.43 9.43 -44.73
CA SER A 350 6.37 10.00 -46.10
C SER A 350 7.43 11.08 -46.39
N LEU A 351 8.00 11.70 -45.36
CA LEU A 351 9.06 12.70 -45.46
C LEU A 351 10.45 12.06 -45.55
N VAL A 352 10.57 10.78 -45.20
CA VAL A 352 11.81 10.01 -45.25
C VAL A 352 11.83 9.21 -46.55
N PRO A 353 12.89 9.28 -47.37
CA PRO A 353 13.02 8.45 -48.57
C PRO A 353 13.06 6.94 -48.24
N PRO A 354 12.42 6.06 -49.04
CA PRO A 354 12.57 4.60 -48.90
C PRO A 354 14.00 4.11 -49.15
N LEU A 355 14.37 2.94 -48.61
CA LEU A 355 15.74 2.64 -48.21
C LEU A 355 16.46 1.49 -48.96
N GLY A 356 16.34 1.46 -50.29
CA GLY A 356 17.02 0.47 -51.16
C GLY A 356 16.20 -0.80 -51.36
N ILE A 357 16.86 -1.95 -51.39
CA ILE A 357 16.20 -3.27 -51.40
C ILE A 357 15.58 -3.56 -50.02
N THR A 358 14.44 -4.22 -50.02
CA THR A 358 13.76 -4.79 -48.85
C THR A 358 13.51 -6.28 -49.08
N VAL A 359 13.40 -7.04 -47.98
CA VAL A 359 13.18 -8.49 -48.02
C VAL A 359 12.07 -8.81 -47.01
N SER A 360 11.03 -9.54 -47.41
CA SER A 360 9.92 -9.91 -46.52
C SER A 360 10.34 -10.93 -45.45
N ASN A 361 9.43 -11.28 -44.53
CA ASN A 361 9.60 -12.23 -43.42
C ASN A 361 10.90 -11.98 -42.63
N PHE A 362 10.86 -11.19 -41.56
CA PHE A 362 11.97 -11.12 -40.61
C PHE A 362 11.78 -12.12 -39.46
N GLY A 363 12.90 -12.50 -38.85
CA GLY A 363 12.97 -13.35 -37.67
C GLY A 363 13.79 -14.62 -37.92
N LEU A 364 14.07 -15.35 -36.83
CA LEU A 364 14.57 -16.71 -36.90
C LEU A 364 13.46 -17.60 -37.47
N VAL A 365 13.75 -18.31 -38.57
CA VAL A 365 12.83 -19.31 -39.11
C VAL A 365 13.25 -20.69 -38.61
N GLU A 366 12.38 -21.30 -37.82
CA GLU A 366 12.58 -22.66 -37.35
C GLU A 366 11.83 -23.68 -38.23
N HIS A 367 12.55 -24.74 -38.59
CA HIS A 367 12.04 -25.95 -39.23
C HIS A 367 12.18 -27.08 -38.21
N ILE A 368 11.09 -27.47 -37.54
CA ILE A 368 11.15 -28.37 -36.38
C ILE A 368 10.50 -29.71 -36.75
N GLY A 369 11.16 -30.83 -36.47
CA GLY A 369 10.56 -32.14 -36.69
C GLY A 369 11.28 -33.27 -35.97
N PRO A 370 10.64 -34.44 -35.82
CA PRO A 370 11.31 -35.62 -35.31
C PRO A 370 12.33 -36.14 -36.32
N THR A 371 13.23 -37.05 -35.90
CA THR A 371 14.08 -37.78 -36.83
C THR A 371 13.23 -38.50 -37.88
N GLY A 372 13.47 -38.26 -39.17
CA GLY A 372 12.65 -38.76 -40.28
C GLY A 372 11.51 -37.84 -40.74
N GLY A 373 11.25 -36.74 -40.03
CA GLY A 373 10.21 -35.77 -40.35
C GLY A 373 8.78 -36.28 -40.10
N PRO A 374 7.75 -35.53 -40.55
CA PRO A 374 7.83 -34.25 -41.28
C PRO A 374 8.37 -33.10 -40.44
N PHE A 375 8.75 -32.01 -41.08
CA PHE A 375 9.20 -30.78 -40.44
C PHE A 375 8.11 -29.70 -40.53
N SER A 376 7.97 -28.89 -39.49
CA SER A 376 7.21 -27.64 -39.53
C SER A 376 7.88 -26.66 -40.50
N ASN A 377 7.07 -25.77 -41.10
CA ASN A 377 7.55 -24.75 -42.05
C ASN A 377 8.47 -25.28 -43.16
N PRO A 378 8.17 -26.41 -43.83
CA PRO A 378 9.12 -27.10 -44.72
C PRO A 378 9.61 -26.25 -45.90
N SER A 379 8.97 -25.11 -46.13
CA SER A 379 9.37 -24.09 -47.08
C SER A 379 8.88 -22.71 -46.63
N ILE A 380 9.74 -21.70 -46.76
CA ILE A 380 9.43 -20.29 -46.55
C ILE A 380 9.72 -19.49 -47.82
N THR A 381 8.75 -18.70 -48.27
CA THR A 381 8.90 -17.79 -49.41
C THR A 381 9.21 -16.38 -48.94
N TYR A 382 10.26 -15.78 -49.49
CA TYR A 382 10.70 -14.39 -49.28
C TYR A 382 10.41 -13.55 -50.52
N THR A 383 9.80 -12.39 -50.36
CA THR A 383 9.66 -11.36 -51.38
C THR A 383 10.80 -10.37 -51.25
N ILE A 384 11.53 -10.15 -52.34
CA ILE A 384 12.61 -9.16 -52.43
C ILE A 384 12.11 -8.04 -53.33
N GLU A 385 12.09 -6.82 -52.81
CA GLU A 385 11.55 -5.64 -53.48
C GLU A 385 12.58 -4.51 -53.48
N ASN A 386 12.64 -3.70 -54.54
CA ASN A 386 13.36 -2.43 -54.50
C ASN A 386 12.39 -1.30 -54.14
N ALA A 387 12.37 -0.92 -52.86
CA ALA A 387 11.50 0.15 -52.37
C ALA A 387 11.97 1.55 -52.78
N SER A 388 13.19 1.68 -53.33
CA SER A 388 13.75 2.97 -53.72
C SER A 388 13.25 3.45 -55.08
N GLN A 389 13.48 4.74 -55.38
CA GLN A 389 13.13 5.34 -56.66
C GLN A 389 14.21 5.14 -57.76
N ASN A 390 15.31 4.46 -57.44
CA ASN A 390 16.40 4.16 -58.37
C ASN A 390 16.58 2.64 -58.52
N PRO A 391 17.09 2.13 -59.65
CA PRO A 391 17.44 0.72 -59.76
C PRO A 391 18.51 0.31 -58.73
N SER A 392 18.39 -0.90 -58.18
CA SER A 392 19.35 -1.49 -57.24
C SER A 392 19.84 -2.86 -57.73
N ASP A 393 21.15 -3.02 -57.82
CA ASP A 393 21.82 -4.31 -58.04
C ASP A 393 21.79 -5.17 -56.77
N TYR A 394 21.59 -6.48 -56.92
CA TYR A 394 21.41 -7.41 -55.81
C TYR A 394 22.12 -8.74 -55.98
N SER A 395 22.43 -9.41 -54.86
CA SER A 395 22.72 -10.85 -54.81
C SER A 395 22.02 -11.54 -53.65
N VAL A 396 21.55 -12.77 -53.85
CA VAL A 396 20.91 -13.62 -52.85
C VAL A 396 21.67 -14.94 -52.75
N ASN A 397 22.07 -15.32 -51.55
CA ASN A 397 22.87 -16.50 -51.28
C ASN A 397 22.37 -17.21 -50.02
N LEU A 398 22.56 -18.53 -49.94
CA LEU A 398 22.33 -19.29 -48.70
C LEU A 398 23.68 -19.71 -48.10
N ILE A 399 24.05 -19.09 -46.98
CA ILE A 399 25.30 -19.34 -46.26
C ILE A 399 25.07 -20.45 -45.24
N GLY A 400 25.97 -21.43 -45.16
CA GLY A 400 25.77 -22.60 -44.30
C GLY A 400 24.71 -23.58 -44.81
N ALA A 401 24.34 -23.48 -46.10
CA ALA A 401 23.19 -24.11 -46.75
C ALA A 401 22.88 -25.57 -46.34
N GLY A 402 23.88 -26.43 -46.18
CA GLY A 402 23.75 -27.73 -45.49
C GLY A 402 22.48 -28.53 -45.85
N PRO A 403 21.44 -28.55 -45.00
CA PRO A 403 20.18 -29.27 -45.22
C PRO A 403 19.02 -28.42 -45.80
N LEU A 404 19.26 -27.15 -46.14
CA LEU A 404 18.28 -26.20 -46.68
C LEU A 404 18.66 -25.80 -48.13
N LEU A 405 17.66 -25.47 -48.93
CA LEU A 405 17.80 -25.15 -50.36
C LEU A 405 17.17 -23.79 -50.66
N LEU A 406 17.84 -22.97 -51.47
CA LEU A 406 17.34 -21.75 -52.10
C LEU A 406 16.80 -22.07 -53.50
N ASP A 407 15.50 -21.91 -53.73
CA ASP A 407 14.78 -22.29 -54.95
C ASP A 407 15.11 -23.72 -55.42
N GLY A 408 15.23 -24.65 -54.46
CA GLY A 408 15.59 -26.05 -54.71
C GLY A 408 17.06 -26.30 -55.04
N SER A 409 17.94 -25.32 -54.88
CA SER A 409 19.39 -25.41 -55.12
C SER A 409 20.22 -24.82 -53.97
N THR A 410 21.53 -25.00 -53.99
CA THR A 410 22.47 -24.27 -53.11
C THR A 410 23.14 -23.09 -53.81
N SER A 411 22.79 -22.84 -55.07
CA SER A 411 23.36 -21.76 -55.89
C SER A 411 22.66 -20.43 -55.59
N GLY A 412 23.44 -19.37 -55.39
CA GLY A 412 22.91 -18.01 -55.28
C GLY A 412 22.42 -17.45 -56.62
N LEU A 413 21.71 -16.34 -56.53
CA LEU A 413 21.13 -15.59 -57.66
C LEU A 413 21.47 -14.10 -57.55
N SER A 414 21.59 -13.39 -58.67
CA SER A 414 21.98 -11.98 -58.70
C SER A 414 21.36 -11.26 -59.89
N GLY A 415 21.09 -9.95 -59.75
CA GLY A 415 20.49 -9.16 -60.83
C GLY A 415 20.36 -7.69 -60.48
N THR A 416 19.49 -6.99 -61.19
CA THR A 416 19.12 -5.58 -60.94
C THR A 416 17.61 -5.50 -60.81
N LEU A 417 17.09 -4.86 -59.76
CA LEU A 417 15.67 -4.55 -59.60
C LEU A 417 15.39 -3.09 -59.95
N GLY A 418 14.43 -2.85 -60.83
CA GLY A 418 13.91 -1.51 -61.11
C GLY A 418 13.13 -0.92 -59.92
N PRO A 419 12.80 0.39 -59.94
CA PRO A 419 12.03 1.02 -58.88
C PRO A 419 10.67 0.35 -58.65
N ASN A 420 10.37 -0.03 -57.40
CA ASN A 420 9.18 -0.78 -56.97
C ASN A 420 9.00 -2.16 -57.66
N GLU A 421 10.05 -2.71 -58.26
CA GLU A 421 10.05 -4.08 -58.78
C GLU A 421 10.29 -5.07 -57.64
N SER A 422 9.63 -6.24 -57.69
CA SER A 422 9.83 -7.31 -56.73
C SER A 422 9.82 -8.70 -57.37
N PHE A 423 10.45 -9.66 -56.70
CA PHE A 423 10.41 -11.08 -57.04
C PHE A 423 10.42 -11.93 -55.76
N THR A 424 10.22 -13.24 -55.88
CA THR A 424 10.21 -14.15 -54.73
C THR A 424 11.32 -15.20 -54.83
N VAL A 425 11.87 -15.58 -53.68
CA VAL A 425 12.77 -16.74 -53.51
C VAL A 425 12.22 -17.64 -52.41
N GLU A 426 12.49 -18.94 -52.49
CA GLU A 426 12.02 -19.95 -51.54
C GLU A 426 13.20 -20.60 -50.81
N VAL A 427 13.16 -20.64 -49.48
CA VAL A 427 14.07 -21.47 -48.68
C VAL A 427 13.32 -22.70 -48.19
N SER A 428 13.73 -23.90 -48.60
CA SER A 428 13.05 -25.17 -48.29
C SER A 428 13.96 -26.19 -47.61
N VAL A 429 13.35 -27.09 -46.83
CA VAL A 429 14.04 -28.23 -46.22
C VAL A 429 14.36 -29.26 -47.31
N SER A 430 15.62 -29.66 -47.40
CA SER A 430 16.07 -30.68 -48.35
C SER A 430 15.35 -32.02 -48.09
N PRO A 431 14.99 -32.78 -49.13
CA PRO A 431 14.48 -34.14 -48.97
C PRO A 431 15.42 -35.07 -48.16
N ASP A 432 16.72 -34.77 -48.13
CA ASP A 432 17.72 -35.53 -47.38
C ASP A 432 17.76 -35.20 -45.87
N ALA A 433 17.01 -34.20 -45.41
CA ALA A 433 16.96 -33.82 -43.99
C ALA A 433 16.47 -34.96 -43.08
N GLY A 434 15.63 -35.86 -43.59
CA GLY A 434 15.06 -36.97 -42.82
C GLY A 434 16.06 -38.05 -42.37
N VAL A 435 17.28 -38.08 -42.95
CA VAL A 435 18.33 -39.04 -42.56
C VAL A 435 19.42 -38.43 -41.68
N LEU A 436 19.29 -37.14 -41.33
CA LEU A 436 20.22 -36.46 -40.45
C LEU A 436 20.03 -36.89 -39.00
N ALA A 437 21.11 -36.75 -38.21
CA ALA A 437 21.06 -37.05 -36.78
C ALA A 437 20.22 -36.02 -36.03
N SER A 438 19.75 -36.38 -34.84
CA SER A 438 19.14 -35.40 -33.93
C SER A 438 20.14 -34.29 -33.62
N GLY A 439 19.70 -33.02 -33.71
CA GLY A 439 20.52 -31.84 -33.51
C GLY A 439 19.98 -30.59 -34.19
N PHE A 440 20.77 -29.51 -34.14
CA PHE A 440 20.47 -28.21 -34.76
C PHE A 440 21.34 -27.98 -35.99
N TYR A 441 20.74 -27.50 -37.07
CA TYR A 441 21.42 -27.17 -38.32
C TYR A 441 21.05 -25.76 -38.77
N ASN A 442 22.03 -24.87 -38.91
CA ASN A 442 21.80 -23.45 -39.17
C ASN A 442 22.15 -23.09 -40.62
N ALA A 443 21.33 -22.24 -41.25
CA ALA A 443 21.68 -21.56 -42.50
C ALA A 443 21.21 -20.11 -42.47
N THR A 444 21.85 -19.25 -43.25
CA THR A 444 21.47 -17.82 -43.36
C THR A 444 21.21 -17.47 -44.82
N LEU A 445 19.99 -17.03 -45.12
CA LEU A 445 19.69 -16.36 -46.39
C LEU A 445 20.28 -14.95 -46.33
N SER A 446 21.21 -14.64 -47.22
CA SER A 446 21.88 -13.35 -47.35
C SER A 446 21.43 -12.68 -48.64
N VAL A 447 20.78 -11.52 -48.55
CA VAL A 447 20.38 -10.67 -49.67
C VAL A 447 21.17 -9.36 -49.59
N ASP A 448 22.12 -9.19 -50.50
CA ASP A 448 22.95 -7.99 -50.60
C ASP A 448 22.34 -7.02 -51.61
N ASP A 449 22.08 -5.77 -51.20
CA ASP A 449 21.94 -4.61 -52.09
C ASP A 449 23.34 -4.08 -52.40
N LEU A 450 23.84 -4.42 -53.58
CA LEU A 450 25.17 -4.06 -54.06
C LEU A 450 25.27 -2.57 -54.41
N THR A 451 24.14 -1.89 -54.63
CA THR A 451 24.09 -0.46 -54.95
C THR A 451 24.26 0.40 -53.71
N SER A 452 23.58 0.01 -52.62
CA SER A 452 23.69 0.70 -51.33
C SER A 452 24.72 0.06 -50.38
N SER A 453 25.36 -1.04 -50.80
CA SER A 453 26.27 -1.86 -49.98
C SER A 453 25.63 -2.34 -48.66
N ARG A 454 24.34 -2.66 -48.71
CA ARG A 454 23.57 -3.15 -47.56
C ARG A 454 23.37 -4.65 -47.66
N ASN A 455 23.38 -5.32 -46.53
CA ASN A 455 23.07 -6.74 -46.42
C ASN A 455 21.80 -6.93 -45.60
N HIS A 456 20.93 -7.81 -46.07
CA HIS A 456 19.76 -8.29 -45.35
C HIS A 456 19.93 -9.80 -45.13
N SER A 457 19.99 -10.22 -43.86
CA SER A 457 20.15 -11.64 -43.51
C SER A 457 18.87 -12.21 -42.89
N ARG A 458 18.58 -13.49 -43.14
CA ARG A 458 17.50 -14.28 -42.47
C ARG A 458 18.07 -15.59 -41.99
N ASN A 459 18.02 -15.83 -40.69
CA ASN A 459 18.54 -17.04 -40.08
C ASN A 459 17.47 -18.13 -40.11
N HIS A 460 17.89 -19.33 -40.48
CA HIS A 460 17.09 -20.54 -40.43
C HIS A 460 17.75 -21.56 -39.51
N VAL A 461 16.96 -22.20 -38.67
CA VAL A 461 17.36 -23.32 -37.81
C VAL A 461 16.50 -24.51 -38.17
N LEU A 462 17.13 -25.60 -38.61
CA LEU A 462 16.49 -26.91 -38.72
C LEU A 462 16.79 -27.68 -37.43
N GLU A 463 15.76 -27.89 -36.61
CA GLU A 463 15.80 -28.62 -35.36
C GLU A 463 15.25 -30.04 -35.57
N ILE A 464 16.10 -31.04 -35.37
CA ILE A 464 15.76 -32.44 -35.61
C ILE A 464 15.78 -33.22 -34.30
N GLY A 465 14.68 -33.91 -33.99
CA GLY A 465 14.61 -34.96 -32.97
C GLY A 465 14.94 -34.48 -31.56
N GLN A 466 14.65 -33.21 -31.23
CA GLN A 466 14.77 -32.66 -29.89
C GLN A 466 13.45 -32.82 -29.13
N ALA A 467 13.53 -33.08 -27.83
CA ALA A 467 12.40 -33.07 -26.89
C ALA A 467 12.56 -31.88 -25.93
N ARG A 468 11.48 -31.17 -25.60
CA ARG A 468 11.46 -30.10 -24.59
C ARG A 468 10.08 -30.07 -23.93
N ILE A 469 10.05 -29.84 -22.62
CA ILE A 469 8.80 -29.62 -21.87
C ILE A 469 8.72 -28.19 -21.34
N GLY A 470 7.51 -27.68 -21.25
CA GLY A 470 7.16 -26.47 -20.51
C GLY A 470 6.24 -26.83 -19.33
N VAL A 471 6.32 -26.08 -18.24
CA VAL A 471 5.46 -26.29 -17.05
C VAL A 471 4.80 -24.98 -16.65
N SER A 472 3.48 -24.97 -16.55
CA SER A 472 2.69 -23.81 -16.11
C SER A 472 1.75 -24.16 -14.95
N PRO A 473 1.48 -23.23 -14.01
CA PRO A 473 2.13 -21.94 -13.85
C PRO A 473 3.60 -22.07 -13.39
N ALA A 474 4.37 -20.99 -13.51
CA ALA A 474 5.75 -20.90 -13.02
C ALA A 474 5.83 -20.64 -11.50
N THR A 475 4.68 -20.38 -10.85
CA THR A 475 4.60 -19.97 -9.45
C THR A 475 4.89 -21.11 -8.49
N ASP A 476 5.70 -20.80 -7.49
CA ASP A 476 5.92 -21.63 -6.31
C ASP A 476 4.66 -21.75 -5.45
N LEU A 477 4.65 -22.75 -4.57
CA LEU A 477 3.52 -23.04 -3.69
C LEU A 477 3.83 -22.58 -2.27
N PHE A 478 2.92 -21.81 -1.67
CA PHE A 478 3.05 -21.34 -0.30
C PHE A 478 1.90 -21.86 0.55
N GLY A 479 2.20 -22.24 1.79
CA GLY A 479 1.21 -22.56 2.81
C GLY A 479 1.64 -22.04 4.17
N SER A 480 0.68 -21.90 5.07
CA SER A 480 0.96 -21.59 6.47
C SER A 480 -0.06 -22.26 7.36
N GLY A 481 0.28 -22.41 8.63
CA GLY A 481 -0.62 -22.97 9.63
C GLY A 481 0.07 -23.16 10.97
N PRO A 482 -0.70 -23.43 12.05
CA PRO A 482 -0.14 -23.61 13.37
C PRO A 482 0.69 -24.90 13.46
N VAL A 483 1.60 -24.96 14.44
CA VAL A 483 2.25 -26.23 14.84
C VAL A 483 1.14 -27.22 15.23
N GLY A 484 1.19 -28.46 14.72
CA GLY A 484 0.11 -29.44 14.92
C GLY A 484 -1.01 -29.40 13.87
N GLY A 485 -1.04 -28.37 13.03
CA GLY A 485 -1.99 -28.22 11.93
C GLY A 485 -3.35 -27.62 12.32
N PRO A 486 -4.25 -27.41 11.33
CA PRO A 486 -4.10 -27.83 9.93
C PRO A 486 -3.18 -26.90 9.12
N ILE A 487 -2.28 -27.48 8.32
CA ILE A 487 -1.48 -26.79 7.31
C ILE A 487 -1.87 -27.38 5.96
N ASN A 488 -2.32 -26.55 5.03
CA ASN A 488 -2.69 -26.99 3.69
C ASN A 488 -2.01 -26.11 2.65
N ALA A 489 -1.34 -26.72 1.69
CA ALA A 489 -0.92 -26.07 0.47
C ALA A 489 -1.24 -27.00 -0.71
N SER A 490 -1.93 -26.47 -1.72
CA SER A 490 -2.24 -27.20 -2.93
C SER A 490 -2.02 -26.36 -4.18
N GLY A 491 -1.49 -26.99 -5.22
CA GLY A 491 -1.21 -26.37 -6.51
C GLY A 491 -1.55 -27.31 -7.66
N SER A 492 -1.95 -26.73 -8.79
CA SER A 492 -2.20 -27.48 -10.03
C SER A 492 -1.25 -26.99 -11.10
N TYR A 493 -0.52 -27.93 -11.71
CA TYR A 493 0.50 -27.65 -12.69
C TYR A 493 0.27 -28.49 -13.95
N THR A 494 0.52 -27.91 -15.10
CA THR A 494 0.40 -28.55 -16.41
C THR A 494 1.76 -28.63 -17.06
N VAL A 495 2.18 -29.84 -17.40
CA VAL A 495 3.35 -30.08 -18.25
C VAL A 495 2.89 -30.20 -19.69
N THR A 496 3.53 -29.49 -20.60
CA THR A 496 3.23 -29.48 -22.04
C THR A 496 4.50 -29.82 -22.81
N SER A 497 4.40 -30.71 -23.79
CA SER A 497 5.48 -30.93 -24.77
C SER A 497 5.53 -29.74 -25.72
N GLU A 498 6.69 -29.14 -25.90
CA GLU A 498 6.90 -27.99 -26.80
C GLU A 498 7.57 -28.41 -28.12
N ARG A 499 7.74 -29.72 -28.31
CA ARG A 499 8.37 -30.32 -29.48
C ARG A 499 7.60 -31.56 -29.93
N PRO A 500 7.67 -31.90 -31.24
CA PRO A 500 6.98 -33.08 -31.78
C PRO A 500 7.66 -34.42 -31.45
N THR A 501 8.87 -34.41 -30.89
CA THR A 501 9.55 -35.64 -30.45
C THR A 501 8.93 -36.12 -29.14
N PRO A 502 8.50 -37.40 -29.03
CA PRO A 502 7.95 -37.93 -27.78
C PRO A 502 8.92 -37.80 -26.61
N VAL A 503 8.38 -37.48 -25.44
CA VAL A 503 9.12 -37.25 -24.19
C VAL A 503 8.48 -38.00 -23.03
N THR A 504 9.32 -38.62 -22.20
CA THR A 504 8.89 -39.20 -20.92
C THR A 504 9.19 -38.21 -19.81
N VAL A 505 8.18 -37.87 -19.02
CA VAL A 505 8.25 -36.89 -17.93
C VAL A 505 8.12 -37.57 -16.59
N ARG A 506 8.96 -37.18 -15.62
CA ARG A 506 8.83 -37.55 -14.21
C ARG A 506 8.57 -36.31 -13.36
N VAL A 507 7.62 -36.42 -12.43
CA VAL A 507 7.41 -35.43 -11.38
C VAL A 507 7.64 -36.10 -10.02
N SER A 508 8.43 -35.47 -9.15
CA SER A 508 8.75 -36.01 -7.82
C SER A 508 8.98 -34.90 -6.79
N ALA A 509 8.60 -35.15 -5.53
CA ALA A 509 8.93 -34.29 -4.40
C ALA A 509 10.12 -34.84 -3.61
N ASP A 510 10.94 -33.96 -3.02
CA ASP A 510 12.07 -34.32 -2.16
C ASP A 510 11.66 -34.58 -0.70
N GLN A 511 10.52 -34.02 -0.26
CA GLN A 511 9.98 -34.18 1.08
C GLN A 511 8.78 -35.15 1.13
N PRO A 512 8.67 -35.98 2.18
CA PRO A 512 7.61 -36.99 2.30
C PRO A 512 6.23 -36.42 2.66
N TRP A 513 6.17 -35.15 3.07
CA TRP A 513 4.92 -34.47 3.42
C TRP A 513 4.20 -33.82 2.21
N ILE A 514 4.73 -34.04 0.99
CA ILE A 514 4.12 -33.64 -0.29
C ILE A 514 3.69 -34.87 -1.08
N ASP A 515 2.47 -34.83 -1.60
CA ASP A 515 1.94 -35.78 -2.56
C ASP A 515 1.81 -35.12 -3.95
N ILE A 516 2.13 -35.89 -5.00
CA ILE A 516 1.95 -35.58 -6.41
C ILE A 516 0.87 -36.53 -6.98
N ASP A 517 -0.32 -36.02 -7.31
CA ASP A 517 -1.50 -36.84 -7.64
C ASP A 517 -1.76 -37.96 -6.61
N GLY A 518 -1.51 -37.70 -5.33
CA GLY A 518 -1.64 -38.67 -4.24
C GLY A 518 -0.52 -39.71 -4.13
N GLN A 519 0.63 -39.49 -4.77
CA GLN A 519 1.81 -40.37 -4.76
C GLN A 519 3.10 -39.58 -4.55
N SER A 520 4.21 -40.20 -4.14
CA SER A 520 5.50 -39.49 -3.99
C SER A 520 6.14 -39.07 -5.33
N SER A 521 5.76 -39.73 -6.42
CA SER A 521 6.23 -39.43 -7.78
C SER A 521 5.32 -40.04 -8.83
N ILE A 522 5.21 -39.39 -9.98
CA ILE A 522 4.50 -39.89 -11.17
C ILE A 522 5.41 -39.86 -12.40
N GLU A 523 5.15 -40.75 -13.36
CA GLU A 523 5.83 -40.78 -14.66
C GLU A 523 4.79 -40.96 -15.77
N PHE A 524 4.95 -40.26 -16.89
CA PHE A 524 4.03 -40.32 -18.03
C PHE A 524 4.70 -39.85 -19.33
N ASP A 525 4.13 -40.24 -20.47
CA ASP A 525 4.62 -39.87 -21.79
C ASP A 525 3.77 -38.75 -22.41
N LEU A 526 4.42 -37.81 -23.08
CA LEU A 526 3.82 -36.83 -23.99
C LEU A 526 4.32 -37.13 -25.41
N THR A 527 3.42 -37.24 -26.38
CA THR A 527 3.69 -37.95 -27.64
C THR A 527 3.71 -37.07 -28.89
N PHE A 528 3.23 -35.84 -28.82
CA PHE A 528 3.21 -34.88 -29.92
C PHE A 528 3.36 -33.44 -29.40
N ASP A 529 3.57 -32.49 -30.30
CA ASP A 529 3.72 -31.07 -29.98
C ASP A 529 2.42 -30.49 -29.41
N GLY A 530 2.49 -29.85 -28.25
CA GLY A 530 1.34 -29.36 -27.48
C GLY A 530 0.59 -30.43 -26.67
N ASP A 531 1.01 -31.70 -26.70
CA ASP A 531 0.47 -32.73 -25.81
C ASP A 531 0.76 -32.34 -24.36
N SER A 532 -0.22 -32.48 -23.47
CA SER A 532 -0.12 -31.96 -22.10
C SER A 532 -0.80 -32.84 -21.07
N ARG A 533 -0.30 -32.74 -19.84
CA ARG A 533 -0.92 -33.37 -18.66
C ARG A 533 -0.88 -32.42 -17.47
N THR A 534 -2.01 -32.29 -16.81
CA THR A 534 -2.12 -31.63 -15.50
C THR A 534 -1.89 -32.63 -14.36
N PHE A 535 -1.15 -32.21 -13.34
CA PHE A 535 -0.96 -32.90 -12.08
C PHE A 535 -1.22 -31.94 -10.90
N PHE A 536 -1.51 -32.51 -9.73
CA PHE A 536 -1.75 -31.79 -8.50
C PHE A 536 -0.62 -32.03 -7.50
N VAL A 537 -0.21 -30.98 -6.81
CA VAL A 537 0.73 -31.01 -5.70
C VAL A 537 -0.07 -30.67 -4.46
N ASP A 538 -0.12 -31.56 -3.48
CA ASP A 538 -0.87 -31.38 -2.24
C ASP A 538 0.00 -31.72 -1.03
N THR A 539 -0.15 -30.97 0.05
CA THR A 539 0.39 -31.36 1.36
C THR A 539 -0.43 -32.50 1.98
N ASN A 540 0.24 -33.50 2.55
CA ASN A 540 -0.41 -34.62 3.25
C ASN A 540 -0.36 -34.47 4.78
N SER A 541 -0.94 -35.41 5.53
CA SER A 541 -1.09 -35.29 7.00
C SER A 541 0.23 -35.23 7.78
N LEU A 542 1.38 -35.53 7.18
CA LEU A 542 2.68 -35.41 7.83
C LEU A 542 3.06 -33.95 8.11
N VAL A 543 2.49 -32.96 7.41
CA VAL A 543 2.73 -31.53 7.69
C VAL A 543 2.39 -31.12 9.12
N ASN A 544 1.41 -31.80 9.73
CA ASN A 544 1.00 -31.52 11.11
C ASN A 544 2.07 -31.91 12.15
N SER A 545 3.12 -32.63 11.75
CA SER A 545 4.24 -33.01 12.62
C SER A 545 5.50 -32.17 12.39
N LEU A 546 5.43 -31.15 11.52
CA LEU A 546 6.57 -30.28 11.23
C LEU A 546 6.86 -29.34 12.42
N PRO A 547 8.14 -29.04 12.70
CA PRO A 547 8.50 -28.09 13.73
C PRO A 547 8.17 -26.65 13.27
N ALA A 548 8.01 -25.74 14.25
CA ALA A 548 7.84 -24.32 13.98
C ALA A 548 9.01 -23.76 13.13
N GLY A 549 8.70 -22.84 12.23
CA GLY A 549 9.63 -22.25 11.27
C GLY A 549 9.23 -22.50 9.81
N LEU A 550 10.06 -22.01 8.89
CA LEU A 550 9.87 -22.18 7.45
C LEU A 550 10.37 -23.57 7.08
N GLN A 551 9.48 -24.37 6.49
CA GLN A 551 9.75 -25.69 5.97
C GLN A 551 9.72 -25.62 4.45
N ASN A 552 10.84 -25.95 3.82
CA ASN A 552 10.98 -25.89 2.37
C ASN A 552 11.02 -27.31 1.79
N ALA A 553 10.47 -27.43 0.59
CA ALA A 553 10.56 -28.61 -0.25
C ALA A 553 10.61 -28.19 -1.71
N THR A 554 11.02 -29.12 -2.56
CA THR A 554 11.16 -28.91 -3.99
C THR A 554 10.40 -30.00 -4.73
N VAL A 555 9.46 -29.60 -5.58
CA VAL A 555 8.84 -30.48 -6.58
C VAL A 555 9.61 -30.36 -7.87
N THR A 556 10.27 -31.43 -8.30
CA THR A 556 11.06 -31.46 -9.54
C THR A 556 10.23 -32.06 -10.68
N VAL A 557 10.22 -31.39 -11.83
CA VAL A 557 9.67 -31.89 -13.09
C VAL A 557 10.82 -32.13 -14.07
N GLN A 558 11.00 -33.37 -14.50
CA GLN A 558 12.13 -33.80 -15.32
C GLN A 558 11.67 -34.38 -16.65
N ASN A 559 12.32 -33.96 -17.72
CA ASN A 559 12.33 -34.59 -19.03
C ASN A 559 13.40 -35.69 -19.03
N LEU A 560 12.98 -36.95 -18.94
CA LEU A 560 13.89 -38.11 -18.89
C LEU A 560 14.58 -38.41 -20.23
N THR A 561 14.19 -37.74 -21.32
CA THR A 561 14.79 -37.94 -22.64
C THR A 561 16.12 -37.21 -22.77
N ASN A 562 16.18 -35.94 -22.39
CA ASN A 562 17.37 -35.09 -22.56
C ASN A 562 17.51 -33.96 -21.53
N ASN A 563 16.69 -33.95 -20.47
CA ASN A 563 16.61 -32.92 -19.43
C ASN A 563 16.24 -31.50 -19.92
N ALA A 564 15.81 -31.35 -21.18
CA ALA A 564 15.46 -30.04 -21.70
C ALA A 564 14.07 -29.61 -21.23
N GLY A 565 13.99 -28.46 -20.56
CA GLY A 565 12.76 -28.01 -19.92
C GLY A 565 12.58 -28.51 -18.49
N ASP A 566 13.60 -29.19 -17.92
CA ASP A 566 13.62 -29.52 -16.51
C ASP A 566 13.44 -28.25 -15.67
N THR A 567 12.58 -28.35 -14.66
CA THR A 567 12.27 -27.23 -13.78
C THR A 567 11.89 -27.78 -12.41
N PHE A 568 11.77 -26.87 -11.44
CA PHE A 568 11.29 -27.18 -10.13
C PHE A 568 10.30 -26.13 -9.65
N ARG A 569 9.51 -26.47 -8.64
CA ARG A 569 8.68 -25.55 -7.87
C ARG A 569 9.09 -25.67 -6.42
N GLU A 570 9.37 -24.54 -5.80
CA GLU A 570 9.55 -24.49 -4.37
C GLU A 570 8.18 -24.59 -3.69
N VAL A 571 8.15 -25.31 -2.58
CA VAL A 571 7.00 -25.40 -1.70
C VAL A 571 7.47 -24.93 -0.33
N THR A 572 6.96 -23.77 0.10
CA THR A 572 7.34 -23.13 1.35
C THR A 572 6.16 -23.14 2.31
N LEU A 573 6.32 -23.80 3.45
CA LEU A 573 5.35 -23.80 4.53
C LEU A 573 5.87 -22.96 5.70
N ASP A 574 5.15 -21.90 6.07
CA ASP A 574 5.45 -21.16 7.31
C ASP A 574 4.65 -21.76 8.47
N VAL A 575 5.33 -22.56 9.29
CA VAL A 575 4.71 -23.34 10.36
C VAL A 575 4.85 -22.59 11.68
N GLY A 576 3.72 -22.23 12.29
CA GLY A 576 3.67 -21.65 13.62
C GLY A 576 4.32 -20.26 13.73
N ARG A 577 4.30 -19.43 12.67
CA ARG A 577 4.68 -18.02 12.75
C ARG A 577 3.55 -17.14 12.24
N PHE A 578 3.26 -16.09 13.00
CA PHE A 578 2.13 -15.20 12.78
C PHE A 578 2.63 -13.76 12.75
N VAL A 579 2.20 -13.00 11.73
CA VAL A 579 2.36 -11.54 11.70
C VAL A 579 0.97 -10.95 11.89
N ILE A 580 0.79 -10.23 12.98
CA ILE A 580 -0.52 -9.72 13.41
C ILE A 580 -0.39 -8.20 13.52
N PRO A 581 -0.82 -7.45 12.50
CA PRO A 581 -0.73 -6.00 12.49
C PRO A 581 -1.82 -5.37 13.37
N ALA A 582 -1.52 -4.19 13.91
CA ALA A 582 -2.52 -3.37 14.59
C ALA A 582 -3.57 -2.88 13.59
N THR A 583 -4.82 -2.81 14.04
CA THR A 583 -5.96 -2.39 13.22
C THR A 583 -6.46 -0.99 13.58
N ASP A 584 -5.96 -0.40 14.67
CA ASP A 584 -6.38 0.89 15.21
C ASP A 584 -5.39 2.02 14.92
N THR A 585 -4.37 1.78 14.09
CA THR A 585 -3.42 2.79 13.63
C THR A 585 -3.93 3.55 12.38
N PRO A 586 -3.58 4.85 12.20
CA PRO A 586 -2.65 5.62 13.02
C PRO A 586 -3.25 6.16 14.32
N VAL A 587 -2.46 6.22 15.39
CA VAL A 587 -2.85 6.79 16.70
C VAL A 587 -1.97 7.99 17.03
N GLY A 588 -2.55 9.16 17.32
CA GLY A 588 -1.80 10.37 17.66
C GLY A 588 -1.00 10.24 18.96
N ILE A 589 0.18 10.85 18.99
CA ILE A 589 1.05 11.01 20.18
C ILE A 589 1.09 12.51 20.49
N PHE A 590 0.67 12.86 21.70
CA PHE A 590 0.57 14.25 22.15
C PHE A 590 1.48 14.51 23.35
N ASP A 591 1.98 15.74 23.46
CA ASP A 591 2.89 16.18 24.53
C ASP A 591 2.42 15.74 25.91
N ASN A 592 3.31 15.10 26.67
CA ASN A 592 3.08 14.64 28.04
C ASN A 592 1.85 13.73 28.22
N GLN A 593 1.39 13.08 27.15
CA GLN A 593 0.26 12.16 27.18
C GLN A 593 0.69 10.73 26.89
N THR A 594 -0.21 9.80 27.22
CA THR A 594 -0.08 8.39 26.90
C THR A 594 -1.05 8.04 25.78
N SER A 595 -0.51 7.47 24.72
CA SER A 595 -1.25 6.91 23.60
C SER A 595 -1.21 5.39 23.66
N PHE A 596 -2.29 4.75 23.25
CA PHE A 596 -2.42 3.29 23.24
C PHE A 596 -2.84 2.83 21.85
N SER A 597 -2.24 1.75 21.39
CA SER A 597 -2.68 1.02 20.21
C SER A 597 -2.68 -0.48 20.52
N HIS A 598 -3.52 -1.27 19.84
CA HIS A 598 -3.73 -2.67 20.19
C HIS A 598 -3.73 -3.65 19.01
N VAL A 599 -3.36 -4.89 19.32
CA VAL A 599 -3.45 -6.06 18.45
C VAL A 599 -4.25 -7.13 19.18
N ASP A 600 -5.32 -7.63 18.57
CA ASP A 600 -6.11 -8.73 19.11
C ASP A 600 -5.66 -10.05 18.48
N VAL A 601 -5.02 -10.91 19.30
CA VAL A 601 -4.60 -12.27 18.90
C VAL A 601 -5.72 -13.24 19.25
N ASN A 602 -6.30 -13.88 18.24
CA ASN A 602 -7.48 -14.73 18.42
C ASN A 602 -7.12 -16.19 18.73
N GLU A 603 -5.96 -16.65 18.31
CA GLU A 603 -5.50 -18.03 18.42
C GLU A 603 -4.81 -18.31 19.77
N ILE A 604 -5.08 -19.50 20.33
CA ILE A 604 -4.42 -19.95 21.56
C ILE A 604 -3.21 -20.80 21.20
N PHE A 605 -2.03 -20.23 21.36
CA PHE A 605 -0.76 -20.92 21.29
C PHE A 605 0.25 -20.28 22.25
N CYS A 606 1.35 -20.97 22.50
CA CYS A 606 2.39 -20.46 23.37
C CYS A 606 3.38 -19.63 22.62
N VAL A 607 3.69 -18.46 23.17
CA VAL A 607 4.76 -17.63 22.64
C VAL A 607 6.07 -18.41 22.74
N GLY A 608 6.61 -18.78 21.58
CA GLY A 608 7.95 -19.35 21.44
C GLY A 608 9.00 -18.31 21.08
N ASP A 609 8.58 -17.23 20.42
CA ASP A 609 9.41 -16.07 20.07
C ASP A 609 8.52 -14.85 19.76
N VAL A 610 9.04 -13.64 19.98
CA VAL A 610 8.36 -12.36 19.66
C VAL A 610 9.34 -11.39 19.02
N GLU A 611 8.95 -10.83 17.88
CA GLU A 611 9.52 -9.59 17.35
C GLU A 611 8.41 -8.54 17.22
N VAL A 612 8.77 -7.26 17.33
CA VAL A 612 7.81 -6.16 17.27
C VAL A 612 8.24 -5.17 16.21
N GLU A 613 7.43 -5.01 15.18
CA GLU A 613 7.62 -3.98 14.16
C GLU A 613 6.94 -2.69 14.61
N VAL A 614 7.67 -1.58 14.66
CA VAL A 614 7.17 -0.28 15.12
C VAL A 614 7.55 0.81 14.13
N VAL A 615 6.56 1.59 13.71
CA VAL A 615 6.68 2.82 12.92
C VAL A 615 5.98 3.93 13.68
N ILE A 616 6.76 4.80 14.30
CA ILE A 616 6.29 6.01 14.99
C ILE A 616 6.92 7.22 14.30
N PHE A 617 6.10 8.14 13.83
CA PHE A 617 6.57 9.45 13.40
C PHE A 617 6.56 10.38 14.60
N HIS A 618 7.71 10.96 14.95
CA HIS A 618 7.84 11.90 16.06
C HIS A 618 9.10 12.74 15.87
N THR A 619 9.01 14.05 16.05
CA THR A 619 10.15 14.94 15.81
C THR A 619 11.30 14.74 16.80
N TRP A 620 11.01 14.25 18.01
CA TRP A 620 12.04 13.98 19.04
C TRP A 620 11.77 12.64 19.74
N ILE A 621 12.38 11.55 19.26
CA ILE A 621 12.16 10.21 19.85
C ILE A 621 12.77 10.04 21.24
N GLY A 622 13.72 10.91 21.61
CA GLY A 622 14.28 10.99 22.95
C GLY A 622 13.27 11.40 24.02
N ASP A 623 12.03 11.72 23.64
CA ASP A 623 10.96 12.03 24.58
C ASP A 623 10.03 10.86 24.89
N LEU A 624 10.11 9.82 24.06
CA LEU A 624 9.18 8.69 24.09
C LEU A 624 9.62 7.57 25.05
N HIS A 625 8.65 7.02 25.78
CA HIS A 625 8.71 5.64 26.26
C HIS A 625 7.74 4.80 25.43
N VAL A 626 8.22 3.69 24.87
CA VAL A 626 7.39 2.74 24.12
C VAL A 626 7.41 1.39 24.85
N ASP A 627 6.25 0.97 25.36
CA ASP A 627 6.06 -0.28 26.10
C ASP A 627 5.17 -1.23 25.29
N LEU A 628 5.57 -2.50 25.15
CA LEU A 628 4.68 -3.58 24.74
C LEU A 628 4.13 -4.30 25.98
N ILE A 629 2.83 -4.53 26.01
CA ILE A 629 2.12 -5.18 27.11
C ILE A 629 1.39 -6.41 26.59
N SER A 630 1.69 -7.58 27.15
CA SER A 630 1.00 -8.83 26.80
C SER A 630 -0.36 -8.96 27.50
N PRO A 631 -1.26 -9.84 27.03
CA PRO A 631 -2.54 -10.10 27.69
C PRO A 631 -2.41 -10.62 29.13
N ALA A 632 -1.26 -11.20 29.48
CA ALA A 632 -0.95 -11.65 30.84
C ALA A 632 -0.47 -10.51 31.76
N GLY A 633 -0.29 -9.29 31.21
CA GLY A 633 0.16 -8.11 31.95
C GLY A 633 1.68 -7.94 32.00
N THR A 634 2.45 -8.79 31.32
CA THR A 634 3.91 -8.62 31.20
C THR A 634 4.21 -7.39 30.36
N VAL A 635 5.16 -6.57 30.81
CA VAL A 635 5.52 -5.29 30.18
C VAL A 635 6.99 -5.30 29.81
N VAL A 636 7.29 -5.06 28.53
CA VAL A 636 8.66 -4.88 28.02
C VAL A 636 8.78 -3.50 27.39
N ARG A 637 9.77 -2.71 27.81
CA ARG A 637 10.05 -1.41 27.21
C ARG A 637 10.94 -1.56 25.98
N LEU A 638 10.34 -1.28 24.82
CA LEU A 638 11.01 -1.29 23.53
C LEU A 638 11.96 -0.09 23.39
N HIS A 639 11.50 1.11 23.78
CA HIS A 639 12.25 2.36 23.66
C HIS A 639 12.20 3.16 24.96
N ASP A 640 13.36 3.57 25.49
CA ASP A 640 13.51 4.29 26.76
C ASP A 640 14.21 5.63 26.56
N ARG A 641 13.55 6.55 25.81
CA ARG A 641 14.05 7.91 25.57
C ARG A 641 15.47 7.94 24.96
N THR A 642 15.87 6.88 24.28
CA THR A 642 17.15 6.83 23.57
C THR A 642 17.04 7.59 22.23
N GLY A 643 18.17 7.86 21.57
CA GLY A 643 18.18 8.59 20.29
C GLY A 643 18.21 10.13 20.38
N GLY A 644 17.84 10.74 21.51
CA GLY A 644 17.94 12.20 21.70
C GLY A 644 17.01 12.98 20.76
N SER A 645 17.52 13.99 20.07
CA SER A 645 16.75 14.81 19.10
C SER A 645 16.66 14.17 17.71
N ALA A 646 16.72 12.84 17.62
CA ALA A 646 16.50 12.14 16.37
C ALA A 646 14.99 12.06 16.10
N ASP A 647 14.64 12.14 14.82
CA ASP A 647 13.27 12.02 14.35
C ASP A 647 12.95 10.52 14.10
N ASP A 648 11.72 10.14 14.39
CA ASP A 648 11.04 8.88 14.04
C ASP A 648 11.66 7.57 14.58
N ILE A 649 10.79 6.60 14.91
CA ILE A 649 11.19 5.22 15.21
C ILE A 649 10.65 4.37 14.06
N ILE A 650 11.56 3.85 13.22
CA ILE A 650 11.22 2.90 12.15
C ILE A 650 12.11 1.68 12.34
N GLN A 651 11.62 0.72 13.12
CA GLN A 651 12.44 -0.38 13.61
C GLN A 651 11.64 -1.64 13.90
N THR A 652 12.27 -2.80 13.69
CA THR A 652 11.84 -4.07 14.28
C THR A 652 12.72 -4.36 15.48
N TYR A 653 12.09 -4.54 16.64
CA TYR A 653 12.73 -4.98 17.88
C TYR A 653 12.75 -6.51 17.92
N SER A 654 13.93 -7.09 18.16
CA SER A 654 14.11 -8.51 18.48
C SER A 654 15.21 -8.67 19.54
N ASP A 655 15.25 -9.79 20.25
CA ASP A 655 16.28 -10.01 21.30
C ASP A 655 17.72 -10.05 20.74
N SER A 656 17.88 -10.30 19.43
CA SER A 656 19.19 -10.45 18.78
C SER A 656 19.57 -9.27 17.88
N VAL A 657 18.59 -8.54 17.35
CA VAL A 657 18.76 -7.42 16.43
C VAL A 657 17.88 -6.28 16.93
N ASN A 658 18.51 -5.17 17.31
CA ASN A 658 17.84 -4.03 17.95
C ASN A 658 17.05 -4.43 19.21
N PRO A 659 17.75 -4.90 20.27
CA PRO A 659 17.09 -5.32 21.49
C PRO A 659 16.32 -4.16 22.13
N PRO A 660 15.22 -4.44 22.86
CA PRO A 660 14.52 -3.44 23.67
C PRO A 660 15.48 -2.68 24.59
N ASP A 661 15.27 -1.37 24.75
CA ASP A 661 16.06 -0.55 25.68
C ASP A 661 15.90 -0.99 27.15
N GLY A 662 14.75 -1.58 27.47
CA GLY A 662 14.42 -2.10 28.79
C GLY A 662 13.80 -1.05 29.73
N PRO A 663 13.25 -1.46 30.88
CA PRO A 663 13.31 -2.82 31.45
C PRO A 663 12.46 -3.86 30.70
N GLY A 664 12.83 -5.13 30.88
CA GLY A 664 12.30 -6.29 30.15
C GLY A 664 13.14 -6.66 28.92
N VAL A 665 12.96 -7.88 28.42
CA VAL A 665 13.42 -8.37 27.11
C VAL A 665 12.25 -9.11 26.42
N LEU A 666 12.26 -9.26 25.09
CA LEU A 666 11.12 -9.91 24.41
C LEU A 666 10.99 -11.39 24.79
N ALA A 667 12.10 -12.05 25.13
CA ALA A 667 12.09 -13.38 25.72
C ALA A 667 11.26 -13.52 27.02
N ASP A 668 10.95 -12.41 27.71
CA ASP A 668 10.09 -12.45 28.91
C ASP A 668 8.66 -12.89 28.57
N PHE A 669 8.24 -12.76 27.31
CA PHE A 669 6.94 -13.27 26.84
C PHE A 669 6.95 -14.78 26.55
N ILE A 670 8.11 -15.43 26.48
CA ILE A 670 8.19 -16.86 26.10
C ILE A 670 7.47 -17.73 27.14
N GLY A 671 6.58 -18.59 26.65
CA GLY A 671 5.75 -19.49 27.46
C GLY A 671 4.42 -18.88 27.89
N GLU A 672 4.17 -17.59 27.63
CA GLU A 672 2.85 -16.99 27.82
C GLU A 672 1.87 -17.45 26.73
N ALA A 673 0.57 -17.45 27.07
CA ALA A 673 -0.48 -17.63 26.08
C ALA A 673 -0.57 -16.38 25.19
N ALA A 674 -0.42 -16.55 23.88
CA ALA A 674 -0.47 -15.43 22.93
C ALA A 674 -1.86 -14.81 22.81
N GLN A 675 -2.93 -15.58 23.07
CA GLN A 675 -4.32 -15.15 22.88
C GLN A 675 -4.71 -13.98 23.79
N GLY A 676 -5.29 -12.96 23.17
CA GLY A 676 -5.86 -11.79 23.84
C GLY A 676 -5.34 -10.49 23.25
N ARG A 677 -5.69 -9.39 23.92
CA ARG A 677 -5.28 -8.06 23.53
C ARG A 677 -3.85 -7.76 23.97
N TRP A 678 -2.99 -7.53 23.00
CA TRP A 678 -1.67 -6.95 23.19
C TRP A 678 -1.75 -5.44 22.99
N THR A 679 -1.04 -4.69 23.82
CA THR A 679 -1.13 -3.23 23.83
C THR A 679 0.25 -2.62 23.65
N LEU A 680 0.41 -1.76 22.64
CA LEU A 680 1.53 -0.85 22.53
C LEU A 680 1.15 0.46 23.24
N ARG A 681 1.86 0.79 24.31
CA ARG A 681 1.68 2.02 25.08
C ARG A 681 2.84 2.96 24.80
N VAL A 682 2.56 4.08 24.17
CA VAL A 682 3.54 5.13 23.85
C VAL A 682 3.29 6.34 24.74
N ARG A 683 4.30 6.78 25.49
CA ARG A 683 4.23 7.98 26.31
C ARG A 683 5.20 9.01 25.80
N ASP A 684 4.70 10.16 25.41
CA ASP A 684 5.55 11.33 25.32
C ASP A 684 5.74 11.89 26.74
N ASN A 685 6.99 12.06 27.16
CA ASN A 685 7.34 12.55 28.49
C ASN A 685 8.05 13.92 28.42
N ALA A 686 7.93 14.64 27.31
CA ALA A 686 8.33 16.03 27.21
C ALA A 686 7.24 16.86 26.52
N ALA A 687 7.43 18.18 26.51
CA ALA A 687 6.59 19.12 25.78
C ALA A 687 7.38 19.73 24.63
N GLY A 688 6.70 20.03 23.52
CA GLY A 688 7.23 20.72 22.36
C GLY A 688 7.10 19.94 21.05
N ASP A 689 6.86 18.63 21.11
CA ASP A 689 6.93 17.71 19.99
C ASP A 689 5.72 16.76 20.01
N GLN A 690 5.14 16.48 18.85
CA GLN A 690 3.99 15.59 18.68
C GLN A 690 4.27 14.64 17.54
N GLY A 691 3.51 13.55 17.50
CA GLY A 691 3.68 12.52 16.49
C GLY A 691 2.48 11.60 16.36
N GLU A 692 2.72 10.42 15.81
CA GLU A 692 1.73 9.35 15.72
C GLU A 692 2.40 7.98 15.69
N ILE A 693 1.73 6.99 16.25
CA ILE A 693 1.95 5.58 15.98
C ILE A 693 1.35 5.31 14.61
N ALA A 694 2.16 5.34 13.56
CA ALA A 694 1.69 5.16 12.20
C ALA A 694 1.38 3.70 11.88
N HIS A 695 2.21 2.78 12.39
CA HIS A 695 2.02 1.34 12.23
C HIS A 695 2.76 0.58 13.34
N TRP A 696 2.22 -0.56 13.74
CA TRP A 696 3.01 -1.60 14.41
C TRP A 696 2.39 -2.98 14.19
N ALA A 697 3.20 -4.02 14.36
CA ALA A 697 2.76 -5.41 14.25
C ALA A 697 3.52 -6.32 15.20
N LEU A 698 2.84 -7.35 15.70
CA LEU A 698 3.47 -8.47 16.40
C LEU A 698 3.89 -9.55 15.40
N ARG A 699 5.13 -10.01 15.51
CA ARG A 699 5.63 -11.19 14.81
C ARG A 699 5.87 -12.25 15.87
N VAL A 700 4.96 -13.21 15.98
CA VAL A 700 4.98 -14.20 17.07
C VAL A 700 5.17 -15.59 16.48
N ALA A 701 6.14 -16.32 17.01
CA ALA A 701 6.27 -17.75 16.74
C ALA A 701 5.61 -18.55 17.86
N ALA A 702 4.91 -19.63 17.50
CA ALA A 702 4.37 -20.60 18.44
C ALA A 702 5.47 -21.56 18.92
N SER A 703 5.53 -21.79 20.22
CA SER A 703 6.24 -22.91 20.83
C SER A 703 5.53 -24.23 20.51
N ALA A 704 6.29 -25.32 20.49
CA ALA A 704 5.73 -26.67 20.42
C ALA A 704 5.12 -27.14 21.75
N ASP A 705 5.38 -26.43 22.85
CA ASP A 705 4.86 -26.75 24.18
C ASP A 705 3.45 -26.18 24.41
N PRO A 706 2.53 -26.92 25.06
CA PRO A 706 1.20 -26.41 25.42
C PRO A 706 1.32 -25.35 26.52
N CYS A 707 0.48 -24.31 26.44
CA CYS A 707 0.52 -23.24 27.43
C CYS A 707 0.02 -23.65 28.80
N PRO A 708 0.65 -23.13 29.87
CA PRO A 708 0.01 -23.15 31.16
C PRO A 708 -1.31 -22.37 31.08
N PRO A 709 -2.35 -22.80 31.81
CA PRO A 709 -3.63 -22.13 31.78
C PRO A 709 -3.55 -20.80 32.54
N SER A 710 -4.41 -19.83 32.20
CA SER A 710 -4.54 -18.55 32.90
C SER A 710 -5.98 -18.27 33.33
N ALA A 711 -6.18 -17.63 34.48
CA ALA A 711 -7.48 -17.26 35.04
C ALA A 711 -7.53 -15.75 35.33
N GLY A 712 -8.62 -15.08 34.98
CA GLY A 712 -8.84 -13.65 35.24
C GLY A 712 -9.84 -13.39 36.37
N ASP A 713 -9.56 -12.41 37.22
CA ASP A 713 -10.52 -11.93 38.23
C ASP A 713 -11.70 -11.22 37.54
N MET A 714 -12.90 -11.37 38.11
CA MET A 714 -14.14 -10.81 37.54
C MET A 714 -14.93 -10.02 38.57
N GLN A 715 -15.62 -8.96 38.13
CA GLN A 715 -16.60 -8.20 38.91
C GLN A 715 -17.98 -8.36 38.26
N VAL A 716 -19.01 -8.69 39.04
CA VAL A 716 -20.38 -8.90 38.54
C VAL A 716 -21.40 -8.30 39.51
N ALA A 717 -22.35 -7.52 38.98
CA ALA A 717 -23.47 -6.97 39.75
C ALA A 717 -24.80 -7.65 39.38
N THR A 718 -25.75 -7.74 40.33
CA THR A 718 -27.12 -8.18 40.08
C THR A 718 -28.13 -7.46 40.98
N ASP A 719 -29.33 -7.22 40.43
CA ASP A 719 -30.48 -6.61 41.12
C ASP A 719 -31.22 -7.54 42.11
N GLY A 720 -30.66 -8.73 42.36
CA GLY A 720 -31.29 -9.81 43.11
C GLY A 720 -31.86 -10.92 42.23
N SER A 721 -31.83 -10.75 40.90
CA SER A 721 -32.16 -11.80 39.94
C SER A 721 -30.97 -12.76 39.66
N PRO A 722 -31.23 -13.98 39.17
CA PRO A 722 -30.16 -14.87 38.73
C PRO A 722 -29.36 -14.28 37.56
N VAL A 723 -28.02 -14.33 37.63
CA VAL A 723 -27.11 -13.84 36.60
C VAL A 723 -26.24 -14.98 36.05
N SER A 724 -26.09 -15.04 34.73
CA SER A 724 -25.17 -15.97 34.06
C SER A 724 -23.78 -15.36 34.01
N ILE A 725 -22.78 -16.14 34.41
CA ILE A 725 -21.38 -15.74 34.50
C ILE A 725 -20.55 -16.72 33.68
N THR A 726 -19.77 -16.18 32.75
CA THR A 726 -18.82 -16.95 31.96
C THR A 726 -17.44 -16.75 32.56
N LEU A 727 -16.88 -17.79 33.17
CA LEU A 727 -15.59 -17.72 33.85
C LEU A 727 -14.46 -17.35 32.86
N ASP A 728 -13.62 -16.38 33.24
CA ASP A 728 -12.47 -15.96 32.44
C ASP A 728 -11.29 -16.92 32.65
N GLY A 729 -11.25 -17.96 31.81
CA GLY A 729 -10.15 -18.92 31.75
C GLY A 729 -9.65 -19.10 30.32
N ARG A 730 -8.32 -19.18 30.17
CA ARG A 730 -7.64 -19.42 28.89
C ARG A 730 -6.73 -20.64 29.00
N SER A 731 -6.85 -21.57 28.06
CA SER A 731 -6.00 -22.76 27.95
C SER A 731 -5.94 -23.19 26.49
N GLY A 732 -4.75 -23.60 26.03
CA GLY A 732 -4.54 -24.17 24.69
C GLY A 732 -4.88 -25.66 24.62
N ASP A 733 -5.23 -26.28 25.75
CA ASP A 733 -5.53 -27.71 25.83
C ASP A 733 -7.06 -27.94 25.68
N PRO A 734 -7.51 -28.70 24.67
CA PRO A 734 -8.92 -29.08 24.55
C PRO A 734 -9.41 -29.94 25.72
N GLY A 735 -8.52 -30.46 26.56
CA GLY A 735 -8.80 -31.21 27.79
C GLY A 735 -8.88 -30.37 29.07
N VAL A 736 -8.92 -29.03 28.98
CA VAL A 736 -9.03 -28.14 30.16
C VAL A 736 -10.22 -28.49 31.06
N VAL A 737 -9.99 -28.49 32.37
CA VAL A 737 -11.01 -28.74 33.40
C VAL A 737 -11.18 -27.49 34.25
N TYR A 738 -12.40 -26.94 34.26
CA TYR A 738 -12.80 -25.85 35.17
C TYR A 738 -13.30 -26.42 36.50
N ALA A 739 -13.03 -25.72 37.59
CA ALA A 739 -13.51 -26.07 38.93
C ALA A 739 -13.90 -24.82 39.72
N ILE A 740 -14.84 -24.99 40.64
CA ILE A 740 -15.15 -24.00 41.67
C ILE A 740 -14.30 -24.32 42.90
N ASP A 741 -13.52 -23.35 43.37
CA ASP A 741 -12.58 -23.50 44.48
C ASP A 741 -13.22 -23.14 45.83
N SER A 742 -14.12 -22.15 45.83
CA SER A 742 -14.90 -21.74 47.01
C SER A 742 -16.33 -21.39 46.60
N MET A 743 -17.29 -21.59 47.50
CA MET A 743 -18.71 -21.28 47.24
C MET A 743 -19.04 -19.85 47.69
N PRO A 744 -20.02 -19.18 47.03
CA PRO A 744 -20.56 -17.93 47.53
C PRO A 744 -21.19 -18.08 48.92
N SER A 745 -21.10 -17.04 49.73
CA SER A 745 -21.63 -17.00 51.10
C SER A 745 -23.08 -16.55 51.15
N ASN A 746 -23.55 -15.77 50.17
CA ASN A 746 -24.87 -15.15 50.16
C ASN A 746 -25.67 -15.46 48.88
N GLY A 747 -25.33 -16.52 48.16
CA GLY A 747 -26.07 -17.03 47.02
C GLY A 747 -25.79 -18.50 46.72
N THR A 748 -26.27 -18.98 45.58
CA THR A 748 -26.07 -20.35 45.11
C THR A 748 -25.56 -20.36 43.66
N LEU A 749 -24.80 -21.39 43.30
CA LEU A 749 -24.33 -21.60 41.94
C LEU A 749 -25.05 -22.79 41.30
N ALA A 750 -25.34 -22.69 40.01
CA ALA A 750 -25.83 -23.80 39.18
C ALA A 750 -25.16 -23.78 37.80
N LEU A 751 -25.13 -24.91 37.11
CA LEU A 751 -24.81 -24.94 35.68
C LEU A 751 -25.97 -24.33 34.87
N PRO A 752 -25.73 -23.85 33.63
CA PRO A 752 -26.79 -23.36 32.74
C PRO A 752 -27.91 -24.38 32.48
N SER A 753 -27.61 -25.67 32.64
CA SER A 753 -28.60 -26.76 32.59
C SER A 753 -29.58 -26.80 33.77
N GLY A 754 -29.40 -25.94 34.77
CA GLY A 754 -30.16 -25.89 36.02
C GLY A 754 -29.66 -26.87 37.11
N SER A 755 -28.54 -27.57 36.87
CA SER A 755 -27.97 -28.49 37.87
C SER A 755 -27.24 -27.73 38.97
N PRO A 756 -27.57 -27.91 40.26
CA PRO A 756 -26.96 -27.14 41.34
C PRO A 756 -25.51 -27.56 41.60
N ILE A 757 -24.64 -26.58 41.84
CA ILE A 757 -23.26 -26.76 42.30
C ILE A 757 -23.29 -26.57 43.82
N ASN A 758 -23.12 -27.65 44.59
CA ASN A 758 -23.34 -27.64 46.05
C ASN A 758 -22.05 -27.63 46.88
N ALA A 759 -20.89 -27.81 46.25
CA ALA A 759 -19.58 -27.82 46.89
C ALA A 759 -18.49 -27.53 45.86
N PRO A 760 -17.30 -27.09 46.30
CA PRO A 760 -16.13 -26.95 45.44
C PRO A 760 -15.82 -28.24 44.66
N GLY A 761 -15.42 -28.10 43.41
CA GLY A 761 -15.12 -29.23 42.53
C GLY A 761 -15.25 -28.90 41.04
N ALA A 762 -14.89 -29.86 40.20
CA ALA A 762 -14.92 -29.73 38.75
C ALA A 762 -16.34 -29.51 38.21
N ILE A 763 -16.47 -28.64 37.23
CA ILE A 763 -17.71 -28.30 36.54
C ILE A 763 -17.64 -28.65 35.05
N SER A 764 -18.79 -28.82 34.42
CA SER A 764 -18.88 -29.11 32.98
C SER A 764 -19.03 -27.80 32.20
N GLY A 765 -17.96 -27.40 31.51
CA GLY A 765 -17.89 -26.12 30.80
C GLY A 765 -17.42 -24.98 31.70
N ARG A 766 -17.54 -23.74 31.19
CA ARG A 766 -17.04 -22.53 31.87
C ARG A 766 -18.13 -21.54 32.28
N GLU A 767 -19.41 -21.93 32.14
CA GLU A 767 -20.53 -21.08 32.48
C GLU A 767 -21.16 -21.53 33.81
N VAL A 768 -21.51 -20.56 34.65
CA VAL A 768 -22.24 -20.77 35.89
C VAL A 768 -23.35 -19.73 36.01
N VAL A 769 -24.43 -20.08 36.70
CA VAL A 769 -25.53 -19.18 37.05
C VAL A 769 -25.45 -18.92 38.54
N TYR A 770 -25.22 -17.67 38.92
CA TYR A 770 -25.30 -17.22 40.31
C TYR A 770 -26.72 -16.77 40.61
N THR A 771 -27.31 -17.31 41.68
CA THR A 771 -28.62 -16.89 42.19
C THR A 771 -28.44 -16.34 43.61
N PRO A 772 -28.64 -15.03 43.82
CA PRO A 772 -28.60 -14.42 45.14
C PRO A 772 -29.59 -15.07 46.12
N THR A 773 -29.26 -15.04 47.41
CA THR A 773 -30.25 -15.37 48.45
C THR A 773 -31.37 -14.35 48.41
N PRO A 774 -32.65 -14.75 48.37
CA PRO A 774 -33.76 -13.80 48.31
C PRO A 774 -33.71 -12.76 49.44
N GLY A 775 -33.72 -11.48 49.07
CA GLY A 775 -33.68 -10.35 50.01
C GLY A 775 -32.28 -9.99 50.54
N TYR A 776 -31.23 -10.66 50.08
CA TYR A 776 -29.86 -10.26 50.35
C TYR A 776 -29.46 -9.05 49.49
N ALA A 777 -28.76 -8.09 50.09
CA ALA A 777 -28.07 -7.02 49.39
C ALA A 777 -26.70 -6.82 50.06
N GLY A 778 -25.65 -6.66 49.26
CA GLY A 778 -24.26 -6.60 49.70
C GLY A 778 -23.31 -7.47 48.87
N PRO A 779 -22.01 -7.48 49.23
CA PRO A 779 -20.98 -8.19 48.48
C PRO A 779 -20.97 -9.69 48.73
N ASP A 780 -20.76 -10.47 47.69
CA ASP A 780 -20.54 -11.92 47.71
C ASP A 780 -19.32 -12.26 46.83
N SER A 781 -18.81 -13.48 46.88
CA SER A 781 -17.72 -13.88 45.97
C SER A 781 -17.55 -15.39 45.93
N PHE A 782 -16.96 -15.89 44.84
CA PHE A 782 -16.54 -17.28 44.76
C PHE A 782 -15.24 -17.40 43.95
N GLY A 783 -14.39 -18.34 44.33
CA GLY A 783 -13.14 -18.65 43.63
C GLY A 783 -13.36 -19.74 42.59
N PHE A 784 -12.64 -19.68 41.49
CA PHE A 784 -12.59 -20.73 40.48
C PHE A 784 -11.16 -21.01 40.03
N SER A 785 -10.94 -22.21 39.51
CA SER A 785 -9.70 -22.61 38.87
C SER A 785 -9.95 -23.28 37.54
N LEU A 786 -8.89 -23.35 36.74
CA LEU A 786 -8.80 -24.21 35.58
C LEU A 786 -7.46 -24.97 35.61
N SER A 787 -7.50 -26.19 35.11
CA SER A 787 -6.35 -27.09 35.07
C SER A 787 -6.26 -27.81 33.73
N ASP A 788 -5.05 -27.97 33.22
CA ASP A 788 -4.74 -28.73 32.02
C ASP A 788 -3.41 -29.49 32.16
N ASN A 789 -2.87 -30.03 31.07
CA ASN A 789 -1.58 -30.73 31.09
C ASN A 789 -0.37 -29.80 31.30
N GLY A 790 -0.55 -28.48 31.15
CA GLY A 790 0.47 -27.44 31.35
C GLY A 790 0.49 -26.85 32.76
N GLY A 791 -0.61 -26.93 33.53
CA GLY A 791 -0.63 -26.48 34.93
C GLY A 791 -2.03 -26.15 35.48
N ASN A 792 -2.08 -25.31 36.51
CA ASN A 792 -3.32 -24.81 37.13
C ASN A 792 -3.26 -23.29 37.27
N ALA A 793 -4.40 -22.62 37.09
CA ALA A 793 -4.59 -21.20 37.41
C ALA A 793 -5.90 -21.00 38.19
N SER A 794 -5.93 -19.98 39.06
CA SER A 794 -7.08 -19.63 39.90
C SER A 794 -7.35 -18.14 39.85
N ALA A 795 -8.62 -17.76 39.96
CA ALA A 795 -9.09 -16.37 40.06
C ALA A 795 -10.37 -16.27 40.88
N THR A 796 -10.83 -15.04 41.14
CA THR A 796 -11.99 -14.73 41.96
C THR A 796 -13.07 -14.02 41.15
N VAL A 797 -14.31 -14.48 41.29
CA VAL A 797 -15.50 -13.72 40.88
C VAL A 797 -16.02 -12.98 42.11
N SER A 798 -15.94 -11.66 42.07
CA SER A 798 -16.52 -10.76 43.06
C SER A 798 -17.92 -10.34 42.61
N LEU A 799 -18.89 -10.48 43.50
CA LEU A 799 -20.31 -10.27 43.23
C LEU A 799 -20.86 -9.15 44.11
N LEU A 800 -21.77 -8.36 43.56
CA LEU A 800 -22.62 -7.49 44.35
C LEU A 800 -24.08 -7.78 44.07
N VAL A 801 -24.88 -7.81 45.14
CA VAL A 801 -26.33 -7.93 45.06
C VAL A 801 -26.95 -6.64 45.58
N GLY A 802 -27.80 -5.99 44.80
CA GLY A 802 -28.51 -4.78 45.23
C GLY A 802 -29.30 -4.13 44.11
N THR A 803 -30.31 -3.33 44.44
CA THR A 803 -31.13 -2.67 43.41
C THR A 803 -30.47 -1.36 42.95
N PRO A 804 -30.28 -1.12 41.64
CA PRO A 804 -29.71 0.13 41.15
C PRO A 804 -30.54 1.35 41.56
N GLN A 805 -29.92 2.24 42.33
CA GLN A 805 -30.49 3.53 42.75
C GLN A 805 -29.96 4.65 41.85
N VAL A 806 -30.67 5.78 41.75
CA VAL A 806 -30.12 6.99 41.14
C VAL A 806 -29.08 7.55 42.11
N VAL A 807 -27.81 7.57 41.69
CA VAL A 807 -26.67 8.04 42.50
C VAL A 807 -26.22 9.44 42.11
N PHE A 808 -26.58 9.88 40.90
CA PHE A 808 -26.39 11.24 40.42
C PHE A 808 -27.59 11.65 39.58
N GLU A 809 -28.06 12.89 39.73
CA GLU A 809 -29.14 13.48 38.94
C GLU A 809 -28.86 14.96 38.67
N GLU A 810 -28.98 15.36 37.41
CA GLU A 810 -28.97 16.75 36.95
C GLU A 810 -30.11 16.96 35.95
N LEU A 811 -31.17 17.66 36.40
CA LEU A 811 -32.39 17.92 35.64
C LEU A 811 -32.29 19.18 34.75
N LEU A 812 -31.17 19.91 34.79
CA LEU A 812 -30.95 21.15 34.03
C LEU A 812 -31.97 22.27 34.31
N ASP A 813 -32.66 22.24 35.45
CA ASP A 813 -33.52 23.35 35.89
C ASP A 813 -32.72 24.62 36.25
N THR A 814 -31.42 24.45 36.53
CA THR A 814 -30.44 25.51 36.74
C THR A 814 -29.16 25.19 36.00
N ASP A 815 -28.40 26.20 35.56
CA ASP A 815 -27.16 25.97 34.84
C ASP A 815 -26.10 25.32 35.77
N PRO A 816 -25.66 24.08 35.52
CA PRO A 816 -24.63 23.42 36.31
C PRO A 816 -23.22 23.97 36.02
N MET A 817 -23.09 24.93 35.10
CA MET A 817 -21.82 25.56 34.71
C MET A 817 -20.80 24.56 34.14
N TRP A 818 -21.30 23.55 33.42
CA TRP A 818 -20.46 22.55 32.75
C TRP A 818 -19.57 23.18 31.68
N GLN A 819 -18.44 22.52 31.40
CA GLN A 819 -17.47 23.06 30.46
C GLN A 819 -17.97 22.84 29.03
N THR A 820 -18.10 23.95 28.30
CA THR A 820 -18.49 23.94 26.89
C THR A 820 -17.35 24.33 25.98
N ALA A 821 -17.26 23.68 24.82
CA ALA A 821 -16.46 24.11 23.69
C ALA A 821 -17.37 24.32 22.47
N GLY A 822 -16.95 25.12 21.48
CA GLY A 822 -17.79 25.40 20.32
C GLY A 822 -19.03 26.24 20.67
N GLU A 823 -20.19 25.89 20.11
CA GLU A 823 -21.43 26.67 20.22
C GLU A 823 -22.39 26.19 21.34
N TRP A 824 -22.01 25.15 22.10
CA TRP A 824 -22.81 24.59 23.20
C TRP A 824 -23.33 25.66 24.15
N GLN A 825 -24.63 25.63 24.44
CA GLN A 825 -25.35 26.63 25.23
C GLN A 825 -26.33 25.96 26.20
N PHE A 826 -26.34 26.45 27.44
CA PHE A 826 -27.42 26.22 28.39
C PHE A 826 -28.54 27.25 28.17
N GLY A 827 -29.80 26.82 28.15
CA GLY A 827 -30.93 27.74 28.05
C GLY A 827 -32.23 27.12 27.57
N ALA A 828 -33.24 27.97 27.37
CA ALA A 828 -34.57 27.51 27.01
C ALA A 828 -34.57 27.08 25.52
N PRO A 829 -35.06 25.88 25.19
CA PRO A 829 -35.11 25.41 23.82
C PRO A 829 -36.07 26.28 23.00
N THR A 830 -35.67 26.64 21.79
CA THR A 830 -36.39 27.65 20.99
C THR A 830 -37.23 27.06 19.85
N GLY A 831 -37.07 25.77 19.56
CA GLY A 831 -37.63 25.13 18.36
C GLY A 831 -37.01 25.63 17.05
N ALA A 832 -35.89 26.36 17.10
CA ALA A 832 -35.22 26.84 15.89
C ALA A 832 -34.72 25.67 15.03
N THR A 833 -34.94 25.81 13.71
CA THR A 833 -34.50 24.92 12.61
C THR A 833 -34.84 23.43 12.74
N SER A 834 -34.25 22.70 13.69
CA SER A 834 -34.61 21.30 14.02
C SER A 834 -34.43 20.93 15.51
N ASN A 835 -34.24 21.93 16.37
CA ASN A 835 -34.16 21.79 17.83
C ASN A 835 -35.54 21.52 18.47
N PRO A 836 -35.59 20.99 19.70
CA PRO A 836 -36.84 20.82 20.44
C PRO A 836 -37.54 22.17 20.72
N PHE A 837 -38.87 22.16 20.83
CA PHE A 837 -39.67 23.34 21.21
C PHE A 837 -39.82 23.53 22.73
N ALA A 838 -39.54 22.48 23.49
CA ALA A 838 -39.63 22.44 24.94
C ALA A 838 -38.60 21.45 25.48
N ALA A 839 -38.12 21.71 26.70
CA ALA A 839 -37.25 20.79 27.42
C ALA A 839 -38.01 19.47 27.69
N HIS A 840 -37.29 18.37 27.95
CA HIS A 840 -37.92 17.10 28.27
C HIS A 840 -38.67 17.21 29.60
N THR A 841 -38.00 17.77 30.61
CA THR A 841 -38.65 18.30 31.81
C THR A 841 -38.16 19.71 32.11
N GLY A 842 -38.73 20.40 33.10
CA GLY A 842 -38.25 21.75 33.44
C GLY A 842 -38.45 22.80 32.34
N SER A 843 -37.49 23.71 32.22
CA SER A 843 -37.52 24.86 31.29
C SER A 843 -36.25 25.07 30.47
N PHE A 844 -35.14 24.41 30.80
CA PHE A 844 -33.85 24.62 30.16
C PHE A 844 -33.22 23.29 29.74
N ILE A 845 -32.29 23.36 28.79
CA ILE A 845 -31.51 22.23 28.29
C ILE A 845 -30.07 22.69 28.04
N TYR A 846 -29.17 21.73 27.81
CA TYR A 846 -27.97 21.99 27.02
C TYR A 846 -28.23 21.62 25.57
N GLY A 847 -28.00 22.54 24.64
CA GLY A 847 -28.04 22.26 23.21
C GLY A 847 -26.79 22.76 22.49
N TYR A 848 -26.39 22.09 21.41
CA TYR A 848 -25.20 22.49 20.66
C TYR A 848 -25.36 23.88 20.03
N ASN A 849 -26.56 24.23 19.57
CA ASN A 849 -26.88 25.60 19.18
C ASN A 849 -28.37 25.88 19.39
N LEU A 850 -28.73 26.50 20.51
CA LEU A 850 -30.14 26.68 20.89
C LEU A 850 -30.93 27.55 19.91
N PHE A 851 -30.27 28.35 19.08
CA PHE A 851 -30.89 29.32 18.18
C PHE A 851 -30.73 28.96 16.70
N GLY A 852 -30.10 27.82 16.38
CA GLY A 852 -29.79 27.48 15.00
C GLY A 852 -29.26 26.06 14.83
N ASN A 853 -28.54 25.85 13.74
CA ASN A 853 -27.90 24.59 13.44
C ASN A 853 -26.43 24.62 13.83
N TYR A 854 -25.78 23.46 13.95
CA TYR A 854 -24.33 23.39 14.01
C TYR A 854 -23.68 23.95 12.74
N SER A 855 -22.39 24.27 12.82
CA SER A 855 -21.63 24.85 11.73
C SER A 855 -21.02 23.79 10.81
N ASN A 856 -20.85 24.08 9.52
CA ASN A 856 -20.09 23.24 8.59
C ASN A 856 -18.59 23.29 8.93
N ASN A 857 -17.86 22.20 8.69
CA ASN A 857 -16.41 22.08 8.89
C ASN A 857 -15.95 22.43 10.31
N MET A 858 -16.75 22.15 11.34
CA MET A 858 -16.29 22.26 12.72
C MET A 858 -15.59 20.97 13.14
N PRO A 859 -14.55 21.06 13.99
CA PRO A 859 -14.01 19.88 14.68
C PRO A 859 -15.02 19.35 15.71
N ALA A 860 -14.74 18.19 16.29
CA ALA A 860 -15.49 17.71 17.46
C ALA A 860 -15.35 18.71 18.62
N THR A 861 -16.48 19.16 19.17
CA THR A 861 -16.51 20.08 20.32
C THR A 861 -17.36 19.49 21.44
N PRO A 862 -16.78 19.29 22.64
CA PRO A 862 -17.49 18.69 23.76
C PRO A 862 -18.32 19.67 24.58
N LEU A 863 -19.43 19.16 25.13
CA LEU A 863 -19.94 19.54 26.44
C LEU A 863 -19.42 18.51 27.44
N THR A 864 -18.74 18.96 28.50
CA THR A 864 -18.14 18.08 29.53
C THR A 864 -18.82 18.29 30.88
N ALA A 865 -19.46 17.24 31.40
CA ALA A 865 -19.95 17.14 32.77
C ALA A 865 -18.91 16.51 33.70
N GLY A 866 -18.95 16.89 34.97
CA GLY A 866 -18.09 16.36 36.04
C GLY A 866 -17.07 17.36 36.61
N PRO A 867 -16.27 16.95 37.60
CA PRO A 867 -16.20 15.58 38.15
C PRO A 867 -17.48 15.18 38.91
N ILE A 868 -17.90 13.92 38.75
CA ILE A 868 -18.97 13.26 39.48
C ILE A 868 -18.34 12.20 40.38
N ASP A 869 -18.61 12.25 41.68
CA ASP A 869 -18.13 11.23 42.62
C ASP A 869 -19.05 10.02 42.61
N LEU A 870 -18.53 8.89 42.16
CA LEU A 870 -19.17 7.57 42.15
C LEU A 870 -18.42 6.57 43.04
N THR A 871 -17.69 7.07 44.06
CA THR A 871 -17.05 6.21 45.07
C THR A 871 -18.10 5.33 45.72
N GLY A 872 -17.83 4.03 45.80
CA GLY A 872 -18.78 3.07 46.33
C GLY A 872 -20.03 2.86 45.48
N VAL A 873 -20.00 3.18 44.19
CA VAL A 873 -21.04 2.80 43.21
C VAL A 873 -20.44 1.74 42.29
N ILE A 874 -21.11 0.61 42.09
CA ILE A 874 -20.78 -0.31 40.99
C ILE A 874 -22.01 -0.70 40.17
N GLY A 875 -21.78 -1.09 38.90
CA GLY A 875 -22.82 -1.26 37.90
C GLY A 875 -23.40 0.08 37.43
N ALA A 876 -22.54 1.10 37.26
CA ALA A 876 -22.93 2.43 36.84
C ALA A 876 -23.53 2.43 35.41
N GLU A 877 -24.75 2.96 35.27
CA GLU A 877 -25.48 3.15 34.01
C GLU A 877 -25.87 4.63 33.87
N LEU A 878 -25.49 5.26 32.77
CA LEU A 878 -25.84 6.63 32.42
C LEU A 878 -27.15 6.66 31.64
N GLU A 879 -28.15 7.37 32.14
CA GLU A 879 -29.45 7.62 31.51
C GLU A 879 -29.62 9.12 31.24
N PHE A 880 -30.10 9.52 30.06
CA PHE A 880 -30.48 10.91 29.78
C PHE A 880 -31.52 11.04 28.67
N ALA A 881 -32.26 12.13 28.66
CA ALA A 881 -33.13 12.51 27.56
C ALA A 881 -32.32 13.15 26.43
N SER A 882 -32.44 12.56 25.24
CA SER A 882 -31.69 12.92 24.04
C SER A 882 -32.62 13.40 22.93
N TRP A 883 -32.19 14.47 22.26
CA TRP A 883 -32.71 14.96 21.00
C TRP A 883 -31.52 15.28 20.09
N LEU A 884 -31.14 14.37 19.20
CA LEU A 884 -30.05 14.55 18.25
C LEU A 884 -30.59 14.72 16.83
N ALA A 885 -30.47 15.94 16.29
CA ALA A 885 -30.76 16.24 14.89
C ALA A 885 -29.43 16.37 14.13
N ILE A 886 -29.12 15.45 13.22
CA ILE A 886 -27.79 15.32 12.59
C ILE A 886 -27.89 14.77 11.17
N GLU A 887 -26.93 15.11 10.29
CA GLU A 887 -26.77 14.44 9.00
C GLU A 887 -26.28 13.00 9.19
N SER A 888 -26.32 12.19 8.14
CA SER A 888 -25.78 10.84 8.15
C SER A 888 -24.34 10.83 8.68
N SER A 889 -24.02 9.78 9.44
CA SER A 889 -22.69 9.44 9.97
C SER A 889 -21.56 9.41 8.92
N ARG A 890 -21.90 9.42 7.63
CA ARG A 890 -20.94 9.56 6.53
C ARG A 890 -20.30 10.95 6.45
N TRP A 891 -20.96 11.96 7.01
CA TRP A 891 -20.64 13.37 6.82
C TRP A 891 -20.48 14.09 8.16
N ASP A 892 -21.39 13.84 9.10
CA ASP A 892 -21.37 14.46 10.43
C ASP A 892 -21.30 13.41 11.53
N ALA A 893 -20.48 13.68 12.54
CA ALA A 893 -20.28 12.82 13.69
C ALA A 893 -20.85 13.41 14.99
N ALA A 894 -21.23 12.51 15.89
CA ALA A 894 -21.61 12.80 17.26
C ALA A 894 -21.23 11.60 18.12
N SER A 895 -20.68 11.83 19.30
CA SER A 895 -20.28 10.75 20.20
C SER A 895 -20.55 11.08 21.67
N LEU A 896 -20.55 10.03 22.48
CA LEU A 896 -20.61 10.06 23.94
C LEU A 896 -19.36 9.37 24.48
N GLU A 897 -18.61 10.06 25.34
CA GLU A 897 -17.37 9.57 25.94
C GLU A 897 -17.43 9.67 27.47
N VAL A 898 -16.75 8.76 28.16
CA VAL A 898 -16.64 8.74 29.63
C VAL A 898 -15.19 8.61 30.04
N SER A 899 -14.84 9.25 31.16
CA SER A 899 -13.51 9.21 31.74
C SER A 899 -13.59 9.05 33.26
N GLY A 900 -12.79 8.15 33.83
CA GLY A 900 -12.65 7.97 35.28
C GLY A 900 -11.51 8.76 35.92
N ASP A 901 -10.79 9.59 35.15
CA ASP A 901 -9.66 10.40 35.61
C ASP A 901 -9.66 11.84 35.04
N GLY A 902 -10.52 12.14 34.06
CA GLY A 902 -10.59 13.41 33.35
C GLY A 902 -9.61 13.56 32.19
N PHE A 903 -8.69 12.60 32.00
CA PHE A 903 -7.62 12.63 31.01
C PHE A 903 -7.77 11.55 29.94
N THR A 904 -8.10 10.33 30.35
CA THR A 904 -8.31 9.15 29.50
C THR A 904 -9.78 9.03 29.17
N TRP A 905 -10.14 9.20 27.91
CA TRP A 905 -11.53 9.19 27.45
C TRP A 905 -11.82 7.92 26.65
N THR A 906 -12.92 7.25 27.00
CA THR A 906 -13.42 6.06 26.30
C THR A 906 -14.74 6.38 25.62
N THR A 907 -14.83 6.14 24.30
CA THR A 907 -16.08 6.29 23.54
C THR A 907 -17.05 5.18 23.90
N ILE A 908 -18.20 5.55 24.48
CA ILE A 908 -19.28 4.64 24.87
C ILE A 908 -20.28 4.46 23.73
N TRP A 909 -20.47 5.52 22.94
CA TRP A 909 -21.39 5.50 21.81
C TRP A 909 -20.93 6.49 20.74
N GLU A 910 -21.08 6.10 19.48
CA GLU A 910 -20.87 6.97 18.32
C GLU A 910 -22.05 6.82 17.36
N TYR A 911 -22.44 7.92 16.73
CA TYR A 911 -23.52 7.93 15.76
C TYR A 911 -23.10 7.27 14.45
N ASP A 912 -23.73 6.15 14.10
CA ASP A 912 -23.47 5.39 12.87
C ASP A 912 -24.64 5.43 11.86
N GLY A 913 -25.67 6.25 12.11
CA GLY A 913 -26.95 6.22 11.41
C GLY A 913 -27.10 7.13 10.16
N PRO A 914 -28.23 7.02 9.43
CA PRO A 914 -28.60 7.95 8.36
C PRO A 914 -29.24 9.22 8.93
N THR A 915 -29.16 10.36 8.24
CA THR A 915 -29.72 11.66 8.65
C THR A 915 -31.00 11.59 9.50
N VAL A 916 -30.97 12.16 10.71
CA VAL A 916 -32.06 12.15 11.68
C VAL A 916 -32.53 13.57 11.99
N GLN A 917 -33.86 13.75 12.02
CA GLN A 917 -34.54 14.89 12.63
C GLN A 917 -35.65 14.34 13.54
N PRO A 918 -35.42 14.27 14.86
CA PRO A 918 -36.40 13.70 15.76
C PRO A 918 -37.61 14.63 15.90
N SER A 919 -38.76 14.04 16.25
CA SER A 919 -40.02 14.77 16.48
C SER A 919 -40.49 14.71 17.94
N GLN A 920 -39.79 13.95 18.77
CA GLN A 920 -40.00 13.76 20.20
C GLN A 920 -38.66 13.41 20.87
N TRP A 921 -38.55 13.70 22.16
CA TRP A 921 -37.43 13.27 22.99
C TRP A 921 -37.34 11.74 23.09
N SER A 922 -36.13 11.23 23.23
CA SER A 922 -35.86 9.81 23.52
C SER A 922 -35.00 9.70 24.76
N VAL A 923 -35.41 8.88 25.73
CA VAL A 923 -34.53 8.53 26.87
C VAL A 923 -33.62 7.38 26.43
N VAL A 924 -32.32 7.56 26.61
CA VAL A 924 -31.29 6.57 26.27
C VAL A 924 -30.52 6.19 27.53
N ALA A 925 -30.04 4.94 27.59
CA ALA A 925 -29.26 4.41 28.71
C ALA A 925 -28.02 3.68 28.17
N TYR A 926 -26.87 3.89 28.82
CA TYR A 926 -25.58 3.31 28.45
C TYR A 926 -24.87 2.77 29.69
N ASP A 927 -24.36 1.55 29.61
CA ASP A 927 -23.48 0.97 30.63
C ASP A 927 -22.11 1.67 30.59
N ILE A 928 -21.68 2.18 31.74
CA ILE A 928 -20.41 2.89 31.92
C ILE A 928 -19.57 2.27 33.04
N SER A 929 -19.98 1.11 33.57
CA SER A 929 -19.44 0.49 34.78
C SER A 929 -17.95 0.20 34.70
N ASP A 930 -17.46 -0.30 33.56
CA ASP A 930 -16.03 -0.60 33.34
C ASP A 930 -15.09 0.59 33.57
N ILE A 931 -15.60 1.83 33.43
CA ILE A 931 -14.82 3.06 33.55
C ILE A 931 -15.16 3.80 34.84
N ALA A 932 -16.43 3.77 35.24
CA ALA A 932 -17.01 4.68 36.22
C ALA A 932 -17.19 4.06 37.62
N ASP A 933 -17.17 2.73 37.74
CA ASP A 933 -17.36 2.06 39.02
C ASP A 933 -16.25 2.39 40.03
N ASP A 934 -16.66 2.73 41.26
CA ASP A 934 -15.81 3.08 42.40
C ASP A 934 -14.76 4.18 42.11
N LYS A 935 -15.17 5.19 41.33
CA LYS A 935 -14.33 6.35 40.99
C LYS A 935 -14.79 7.61 41.71
N ASP A 936 -13.83 8.29 42.32
CA ASP A 936 -14.03 9.58 43.00
C ASP A 936 -14.18 10.77 42.02
N SER A 937 -13.95 10.56 40.73
CA SER A 937 -14.04 11.61 39.70
C SER A 937 -14.35 11.02 38.31
N VAL A 938 -15.62 10.96 37.98
CA VAL A 938 -16.13 10.57 36.65
C VAL A 938 -16.53 11.79 35.84
N TYR A 939 -16.19 11.79 34.56
CA TYR A 939 -16.54 12.83 33.62
C TYR A 939 -17.25 12.23 32.40
N ILE A 940 -18.20 12.99 31.86
CA ILE A 940 -19.01 12.59 30.69
C ILE A 940 -18.90 13.68 29.63
N ARG A 941 -18.69 13.30 28.38
CA ARG A 941 -18.59 14.20 27.23
C ARG A 941 -19.60 13.86 26.15
N TRP A 942 -20.37 14.87 25.76
CA TRP A 942 -21.16 14.82 24.52
C TRP A 942 -20.44 15.63 23.46
N ASN A 943 -19.97 14.95 22.41
CA ASN A 943 -19.27 15.59 21.31
C ASN A 943 -20.23 15.84 20.14
N MET A 944 -20.16 17.05 19.61
CA MET A 944 -20.73 17.41 18.31
C MET A 944 -19.59 17.61 17.32
N GLY A 945 -19.63 16.97 16.16
CA GLY A 945 -18.60 17.04 15.12
C GLY A 945 -17.57 15.90 15.21
N PRO A 946 -16.66 15.77 14.22
CA PRO A 946 -16.48 16.69 13.09
C PRO A 946 -17.66 16.73 12.11
N THR A 947 -17.81 17.84 11.40
CA THR A 947 -18.86 18.03 10.38
C THR A 947 -18.29 18.31 9.01
N ASP A 948 -19.05 17.98 7.96
CA ASP A 948 -18.65 18.19 6.58
C ASP A 948 -18.91 19.63 6.10
N SER A 949 -18.77 19.86 4.79
CA SER A 949 -18.90 21.19 4.18
C SER A 949 -20.34 21.62 3.85
N SER A 950 -21.35 20.79 4.12
CA SER A 950 -22.74 21.01 3.73
C SER A 950 -23.74 20.61 4.83
N VAL A 951 -25.03 20.58 4.48
CA VAL A 951 -26.19 20.15 5.30
C VAL A 951 -26.01 20.11 6.83
N VAL A 952 -26.63 21.07 7.52
CA VAL A 952 -26.57 21.14 8.99
C VAL A 952 -27.94 21.05 9.64
N TYR A 953 -27.95 20.57 10.89
CA TYR A 953 -29.13 20.38 11.74
C TYR A 953 -28.89 20.95 13.15
N GLY A 954 -29.86 20.78 14.06
CA GLY A 954 -29.81 21.34 15.42
C GLY A 954 -28.69 20.76 16.30
N GLY A 955 -28.16 19.58 15.94
CA GLY A 955 -27.16 18.87 16.73
C GLY A 955 -27.77 18.24 17.97
N TRP A 956 -26.95 18.11 19.01
CA TRP A 956 -27.39 17.62 20.31
C TRP A 956 -28.29 18.62 21.03
N SER A 957 -29.30 18.08 21.70
CA SER A 957 -30.02 18.68 22.82
C SER A 957 -30.19 17.60 23.87
N ILE A 958 -29.77 17.87 25.12
CA ILE A 958 -29.78 16.90 26.22
C ILE A 958 -30.50 17.48 27.44
N ASP A 959 -31.13 16.59 28.19
CA ASP A 959 -31.90 16.90 29.40
C ASP A 959 -31.98 15.67 30.34
N ASP A 960 -32.41 15.86 31.59
CA ASP A 960 -32.62 14.80 32.60
C ASP A 960 -31.47 13.78 32.74
N ILE A 961 -30.26 14.23 33.05
CA ILE A 961 -29.09 13.35 33.17
C ILE A 961 -29.13 12.62 34.51
N ARG A 962 -29.04 11.29 34.49
CA ARG A 962 -29.00 10.42 35.67
C ARG A 962 -27.89 9.39 35.55
N ILE A 963 -27.22 9.10 36.65
CA ILE A 963 -26.42 7.88 36.78
C ILE A 963 -27.11 6.98 37.80
N ARG A 964 -27.30 5.72 37.42
CA ARG A 964 -27.85 4.68 38.29
C ARG A 964 -26.77 3.67 38.60
N GLY A 965 -26.77 3.14 39.82
CA GLY A 965 -25.82 2.11 40.21
C GLY A 965 -26.16 1.54 41.57
N ILE A 966 -25.47 0.47 41.96
CA ILE A 966 -25.66 -0.14 43.26
C ILE A 966 -24.65 0.49 44.22
N LEU A 967 -25.15 1.14 45.27
CA LEU A 967 -24.32 1.68 46.33
C LEU A 967 -23.76 0.54 47.19
N THR A 968 -22.44 0.41 47.25
CA THR A 968 -21.68 -0.50 48.14
C THR A 968 -21.55 0.11 49.55
N GLY A 969 -22.63 0.68 50.09
CA GLY A 969 -22.64 1.50 51.30
C GLY A 969 -22.73 0.77 52.65
N VAL A 970 -22.02 -0.35 52.86
CA VAL A 970 -22.17 -1.19 54.09
C VAL A 970 -20.84 -1.56 54.76
N GLY A 971 -20.23 -0.59 55.46
CA GLY A 971 -19.43 -0.84 56.66
C GLY A 971 -20.34 -0.89 57.90
N PRO A 972 -19.93 -0.34 59.07
CA PRO A 972 -20.84 0.58 59.72
C PRO A 972 -20.88 1.84 58.86
N THR A 973 -22.07 2.25 58.42
CA THR A 973 -22.29 3.65 58.11
C THR A 973 -21.68 4.46 59.26
N CYS A 974 -20.96 5.52 58.95
CA CYS A 974 -20.88 6.60 59.89
C CYS A 974 -21.84 7.65 59.35
N PRO A 975 -23.17 7.51 59.61
CA PRO A 975 -24.17 8.45 59.12
C PRO A 975 -23.86 9.93 59.38
N PRO A 976 -23.17 10.33 60.47
CA PRO A 976 -22.92 11.74 60.71
C PRO A 976 -21.71 12.31 59.96
N ASP A 977 -20.97 11.52 59.17
CA ASP A 977 -19.96 12.02 58.22
C ASP A 977 -20.68 12.41 56.93
N LEU A 978 -21.00 13.70 56.81
CA LEU A 978 -21.79 14.25 55.71
C LEU A 978 -20.93 14.83 54.60
N ASN A 979 -19.68 15.17 54.89
CA ASN A 979 -18.74 15.68 53.89
C ASN A 979 -17.96 14.55 53.19
N GLY A 980 -18.07 13.31 53.70
CA GLY A 980 -17.50 12.10 53.10
C GLY A 980 -15.99 11.96 53.30
N ASP A 981 -15.40 12.71 54.25
CA ASP A 981 -13.95 12.73 54.46
C ASP A 981 -13.44 11.60 55.38
N GLY A 982 -14.36 10.77 55.90
CA GLY A 982 -14.07 9.65 56.78
C GLY A 982 -13.97 10.02 58.26
N VAL A 983 -14.22 11.28 58.64
CA VAL A 983 -14.04 11.80 60.00
C VAL A 983 -15.25 12.63 60.43
N VAL A 984 -15.92 12.21 61.51
CA VAL A 984 -17.04 12.98 62.07
C VAL A 984 -16.52 14.17 62.88
N ASP A 985 -16.60 15.37 62.33
CA ASP A 985 -16.11 16.57 62.98
C ASP A 985 -16.99 17.83 62.81
N ALA A 986 -16.46 19.00 63.15
CA ALA A 986 -17.26 20.22 63.12
C ALA A 986 -17.79 20.55 61.71
N ASP A 987 -17.11 20.12 60.67
CA ASP A 987 -17.47 20.41 59.29
C ASP A 987 -18.75 19.66 58.88
N ASP A 988 -18.95 18.40 59.33
CA ASP A 988 -20.21 17.68 59.13
C ASP A 988 -21.36 18.31 59.90
N PHE A 989 -21.08 18.78 61.11
CA PHE A 989 -22.09 19.43 61.93
C PHE A 989 -22.58 20.74 61.29
N PHE A 990 -21.66 21.53 60.73
CA PHE A 990 -22.01 22.75 60.01
C PHE A 990 -22.68 22.44 58.67
N LEU A 991 -22.27 21.37 57.99
CA LEU A 991 -22.91 20.90 56.77
C LEU A 991 -24.36 20.48 57.04
N PHE A 992 -24.63 19.65 58.06
CA PHE A 992 -25.98 19.29 58.46
C PHE A 992 -26.86 20.50 58.75
N LEU A 993 -26.35 21.47 59.53
CA LEU A 993 -27.09 22.70 59.83
C LEU A 993 -27.44 23.49 58.57
N SER A 994 -26.56 23.50 57.57
CA SER A 994 -26.82 24.17 56.30
C SER A 994 -27.93 23.46 55.51
N LEU A 995 -27.86 22.13 55.41
CA LEU A 995 -28.83 21.28 54.71
C LEU A 995 -30.21 21.35 55.38
N PHE A 996 -30.23 21.29 56.72
CA PHE A 996 -31.43 21.40 57.53
C PHE A 996 -32.11 22.77 57.37
N ALA A 997 -31.33 23.85 57.29
CA ALA A 997 -31.85 25.19 57.10
C ALA A 997 -32.37 25.45 55.67
N SER A 998 -31.81 24.76 54.65
CA SER A 998 -32.26 24.85 53.27
C SER A 998 -33.42 23.92 52.92
N GLY A 999 -33.79 22.99 53.82
CA GLY A 999 -34.76 21.94 53.52
C GLY A 999 -34.25 20.96 52.47
N ASP A 1000 -32.93 20.73 52.43
CA ASP A 1000 -32.31 19.77 51.52
C ASP A 1000 -32.66 18.33 51.95
N PRO A 1001 -33.11 17.45 51.05
CA PRO A 1001 -33.47 16.07 51.37
C PRO A 1001 -32.37 15.28 52.11
N ARG A 1002 -31.10 15.65 51.98
CA ARG A 1002 -29.98 15.06 52.74
C ARG A 1002 -30.06 15.32 54.25
N ALA A 1003 -30.89 16.26 54.68
CA ALA A 1003 -31.16 16.54 56.10
C ALA A 1003 -32.30 15.69 56.69
N ASP A 1004 -33.01 14.88 55.88
CA ASP A 1004 -33.96 13.85 56.35
C ASP A 1004 -33.16 12.65 56.89
N PHE A 1005 -32.56 12.85 58.06
CA PHE A 1005 -31.60 11.92 58.65
C PHE A 1005 -32.26 10.65 59.19
N ASN A 1006 -33.56 10.69 59.49
CA ASN A 1006 -34.32 9.53 59.94
C ASN A 1006 -35.05 8.80 58.77
N ASN A 1007 -35.00 9.36 57.56
CA ASN A 1007 -35.62 8.87 56.31
C ASN A 1007 -37.15 8.71 56.39
N ASP A 1008 -37.85 9.59 57.10
CA ASP A 1008 -39.32 9.56 57.21
C ASP A 1008 -40.05 10.41 56.14
N GLY A 1009 -39.30 11.12 55.30
CA GLY A 1009 -39.79 11.94 54.22
C GLY A 1009 -40.14 13.37 54.64
N VAL A 1010 -39.85 13.79 55.89
CA VAL A 1010 -40.15 15.11 56.43
C VAL A 1010 -38.96 15.66 57.23
N ILE A 1011 -38.31 16.71 56.71
CA ILE A 1011 -37.21 17.38 57.43
C ILE A 1011 -37.77 18.17 58.62
N ASP A 1012 -37.63 17.63 59.83
CA ASP A 1012 -38.09 18.27 61.06
C ASP A 1012 -37.18 18.05 62.28
N ALA A 1013 -37.65 18.41 63.47
CA ALA A 1013 -36.81 18.34 64.67
C ALA A 1013 -36.32 16.91 64.97
N ASP A 1014 -37.03 15.87 64.51
CA ASP A 1014 -36.67 14.48 64.74
C ASP A 1014 -35.41 14.09 63.93
N ASP A 1015 -35.18 14.66 62.75
CA ASP A 1015 -33.92 14.51 62.00
C ASP A 1015 -32.76 15.19 62.70
N PHE A 1016 -33.00 16.38 63.25
CA PHE A 1016 -31.97 17.10 64.00
C PHE A 1016 -31.49 16.28 65.20
N PHE A 1017 -32.42 15.64 65.92
CA PHE A 1017 -32.07 14.77 67.05
C PHE A 1017 -31.46 13.44 66.62
N ALA A 1018 -31.88 12.88 65.48
CA ALA A 1018 -31.28 11.68 64.89
C ALA A 1018 -29.82 11.93 64.49
N PHE A 1019 -29.55 13.05 63.80
CA PHE A 1019 -28.20 13.47 63.43
C PHE A 1019 -27.34 13.73 64.66
N LEU A 1020 -27.81 14.52 65.63
CA LEU A 1020 -27.03 14.84 66.84
C LEU A 1020 -26.68 13.58 67.65
N SER A 1021 -27.59 12.60 67.68
CA SER A 1021 -27.36 11.31 68.35
C SER A 1021 -26.31 10.47 67.64
N ALA A 1022 -26.32 10.45 66.31
CA ALA A 1022 -25.31 9.77 65.51
C ALA A 1022 -23.95 10.49 65.59
N PHE A 1023 -23.94 11.81 65.47
CA PHE A 1023 -22.75 12.66 65.57
C PHE A 1023 -22.02 12.50 66.91
N ALA A 1024 -22.76 12.44 68.02
CA ALA A 1024 -22.18 12.21 69.34
C ALA A 1024 -21.69 10.76 69.54
N ALA A 1025 -22.20 9.80 68.77
CA ALA A 1025 -21.77 8.41 68.82
C ALA A 1025 -20.50 8.16 67.99
N GLY A 1026 -20.26 8.97 66.95
CA GLY A 1026 -19.18 8.72 65.98
C GLY A 1026 -19.39 7.39 65.27
N CYS A 1027 -18.32 6.59 65.19
CA CYS A 1027 -18.26 5.24 64.60
C CYS A 1027 -17.64 4.23 65.59
#